data_AF-A0A9W5TB51-F1
#
_entry.id   AF-A0A9W5TB51-F1
#
_cell.length_a   1.000
_cell.length_b   1.000
_cell.length_c   1.000
_cell.angle_alpha   90.00
_cell.angle_beta   90.00
_cell.angle_gamma   90.00
#
_symmetry.space_group_name_H-M   'P 1'
#
loop_
_entity.id
_entity.type
_entity.pdbx_description
1 polymer ?
#
loop_
_entity_poly.entity_id
_entity_poly.type
_entity_poly.pdbx_seq_one_letter_code
_entity_poly.pdbx_strand_id
1 'polypeptide(L)'
;MTIQLSLSLFNGLQSGELESHVKPCARLLCRFKDGNPEQEWICSYRVLDNGSRDSSWTLPNYLELCGILLVGEHQESNLLDAIPLIVRKRIYHMFKWIPSTDQGTLQESLQYFKVNHNGDNPEIKQTPITEIVWVENNLEEVKRRGYSMIATTFMARIPLDVNGELEVTREILGLKSVDQLPPALQTAVCEYLQKDINHVLRIGNEDLSMELHDIKHNALNDPLETGYAHLGFGSHQGCQKHALIYMNEPPSTSNTVHINALWQTSCIVPIEHVSESPSNELADGVLEALRHLTQQMFDDDNKLMVYVARGDKQVDGDTEPVPNTRGQQKNKVNPKAKGKSNTQLIKKPDVKKQNDTNSNLVDILNNAGPFEIGLSGYKRMFYLSVTLDRSSGDVAVQSVGIAEDSSPVDSIAIHMITKCYMDSATAEGSVIPFGGVNLMLFDLLSNQKPAKQCVSIAHPMVHLKLLIGMKSLVDLSIPISPHFNKSMFPQWISNKTARATLVKGPYQYYHYNQCGKNDSGWGCCYRSIQMVASWYLMQYRTLRPVPTHDEIQTYIKERDPSHAGLVVGSTTWIGTVEAGYFINWYLNYDTKTFYLSDVTEFRNYNGLIAKHFATVGSPIIMGAGMFAYVIVGICIGATANDVAYLIADPHYVGEDNVKQIQTKGAVGWKKIDFIAKAANGGFINLCCPLFDQYENHTAN
;
A
#
# COMPACT_ATOMS: atom_id res chain seq x y z
N MET A 1 -42.70 -3.89 8.97
CA MET A 1 -41.97 -3.11 7.94
C MET A 1 -40.76 -3.93 7.59
N THR A 2 -40.63 -4.32 6.33
CA THR A 2 -39.44 -5.04 5.84
C THR A 2 -38.36 -4.00 5.53
N ILE A 3 -37.15 -4.21 6.03
CA ILE A 3 -35.99 -3.33 5.80
C ILE A 3 -34.89 -4.17 5.16
N GLN A 4 -34.24 -3.64 4.12
CA GLN A 4 -33.10 -4.32 3.50
C GLN A 4 -31.80 -3.78 4.07
N LEU A 5 -30.98 -4.65 4.66
CA LEU A 5 -29.70 -4.30 5.30
C LEU A 5 -28.56 -5.08 4.65
N SER A 6 -27.47 -4.40 4.34
CA SER A 6 -26.25 -5.07 3.86
C SER A 6 -25.47 -5.69 5.01
N LEU A 7 -24.98 -6.92 4.85
CA LEU A 7 -24.14 -7.59 5.86
C LEU A 7 -22.86 -6.80 6.15
N SER A 8 -22.32 -6.10 5.14
CA SER A 8 -21.12 -5.25 5.27
C SER A 8 -21.25 -4.14 6.32
N LEU A 9 -22.47 -3.71 6.66
CA LEU A 9 -22.74 -2.76 7.76
C LEU A 9 -22.25 -3.27 9.13
N PHE A 10 -22.07 -4.59 9.27
CA PHE A 10 -21.71 -5.30 10.49
C PHE A 10 -20.30 -5.89 10.45
N ASN A 11 -19.49 -5.55 9.43
CA ASN A 11 -18.09 -5.94 9.37
C ASN A 11 -17.33 -5.49 10.62
N GLY A 12 -16.50 -6.39 11.14
CA GLY A 12 -15.76 -6.22 12.39
C GLY A 12 -16.57 -6.40 13.69
N LEU A 13 -17.84 -6.85 13.62
CA LEU A 13 -18.71 -7.01 14.79
C LEU A 13 -19.05 -8.48 15.16
N GLN A 14 -18.54 -9.48 14.42
CA GLN A 14 -18.87 -10.89 14.66
C GLN A 14 -17.91 -11.62 15.62
N SER A 15 -18.43 -12.70 16.19
CA SER A 15 -18.06 -13.30 17.48
C SER A 15 -16.70 -13.99 17.55
N GLY A 16 -15.96 -13.73 18.65
CA GLY A 16 -14.79 -14.53 19.03
C GLY A 16 -14.15 -14.11 20.36
N GLU A 17 -14.05 -12.80 20.61
CA GLU A 17 -13.36 -12.27 21.78
C GLU A 17 -14.34 -11.67 22.79
N LEU A 18 -14.55 -12.39 23.90
CA LEU A 18 -15.03 -11.79 25.15
C LEU A 18 -13.92 -10.90 25.74
N GLU A 19 -13.75 -9.71 25.18
CA GLU A 19 -13.05 -8.63 25.88
C GLU A 19 -14.06 -7.55 26.30
N SER A 20 -14.00 -7.18 27.58
CA SER A 20 -14.97 -6.33 28.28
C SER A 20 -14.96 -4.84 27.87
N HIS A 21 -14.33 -4.51 26.73
CA HIS A 21 -13.97 -3.13 26.37
C HIS A 21 -14.10 -2.81 24.86
N VAL A 22 -15.15 -3.29 24.19
CA VAL A 22 -15.53 -2.71 22.88
C VAL A 22 -15.86 -1.23 23.08
N LYS A 23 -14.99 -0.34 22.60
CA LYS A 23 -15.18 1.11 22.74
C LYS A 23 -16.51 1.54 22.11
N PRO A 24 -17.33 2.34 22.81
CA PRO A 24 -18.56 2.89 22.22
C PRO A 24 -18.25 3.68 20.96
N CYS A 25 -18.85 3.25 19.84
CA CYS A 25 -18.76 3.95 18.56
C CYS A 25 -20.14 4.01 17.87
N ALA A 26 -20.24 4.90 16.88
CA ALA A 26 -21.46 5.13 16.12
C ALA A 26 -21.16 5.12 14.62
N ARG A 27 -21.97 4.39 13.86
CA ARG A 27 -21.89 4.25 12.40
C ARG A 27 -23.07 4.98 11.77
N LEU A 28 -22.86 6.11 11.12
CA LEU A 28 -23.88 6.81 10.34
C LEU A 28 -24.23 5.99 9.10
N LEU A 29 -25.52 5.69 8.93
CA LEU A 29 -26.01 4.80 7.89
C LEU A 29 -26.53 5.58 6.68
N CYS A 30 -26.19 5.08 5.49
CA CYS A 30 -26.62 5.62 4.22
C CYS A 30 -27.46 4.60 3.43
N ARG A 31 -28.53 5.09 2.81
CA ARG A 31 -29.37 4.36 1.86
C ARG A 31 -28.98 4.62 0.42
N PHE A 32 -29.30 3.69 -0.46
CA PHE A 32 -29.17 3.83 -1.90
C PHE A 32 -30.31 4.70 -2.47
N LYS A 33 -30.00 5.66 -3.35
CA LYS A 33 -30.99 6.49 -4.05
C LYS A 33 -31.29 5.90 -5.43
N ASP A 34 -32.32 5.06 -5.53
CA ASP A 34 -32.84 4.52 -6.80
C ASP A 34 -34.26 5.00 -7.14
N GLY A 35 -34.84 5.87 -6.30
CA GLY A 35 -36.20 6.37 -6.47
C GLY A 35 -37.30 5.37 -6.09
N ASN A 36 -36.98 4.21 -5.51
CA ASN A 36 -37.97 3.22 -5.07
C ASN A 36 -38.26 3.34 -3.55
N PRO A 37 -39.33 4.05 -3.13
CA PRO A 37 -39.64 4.24 -1.72
C PRO A 37 -40.17 2.98 -1.01
N GLU A 38 -40.52 1.92 -1.75
CA GLU A 38 -41.08 0.68 -1.17
C GLU A 38 -40.01 -0.34 -0.75
N GLN A 39 -38.78 -0.23 -1.29
CA GLN A 39 -37.67 -1.16 -1.00
C GLN A 39 -36.40 -0.41 -0.57
N GLU A 40 -36.50 0.34 0.52
CA GLU A 40 -35.37 1.05 1.13
C GLU A 40 -34.23 0.09 1.51
N TRP A 41 -33.04 0.36 0.97
CA TRP A 41 -31.84 -0.45 1.17
C TRP A 41 -30.72 0.35 1.79
N ILE A 42 -30.38 0.00 3.02
CA ILE A 42 -29.28 0.58 3.78
C ILE A 42 -28.01 -0.21 3.46
N CYS A 43 -27.04 0.46 2.84
CA CYS A 43 -25.96 -0.21 2.11
C CYS A 43 -24.54 0.28 2.39
N SER A 44 -24.41 1.43 3.05
CA SER A 44 -23.12 2.05 3.33
C SER A 44 -23.14 2.71 4.71
N TYR A 45 -21.97 2.91 5.31
CA TYR A 45 -21.85 3.67 6.55
C TYR A 45 -20.56 4.51 6.64
N ARG A 46 -20.54 5.43 7.59
CA ARG A 46 -19.37 6.19 8.04
C ARG A 46 -19.22 6.08 9.54
N VAL A 47 -18.01 5.88 10.06
CA VAL A 47 -17.76 5.88 11.51
C VAL A 47 -17.65 7.31 12.00
N LEU A 48 -18.32 7.63 13.10
CA LEU A 48 -18.12 8.87 13.85
C LEU A 48 -16.95 8.68 14.81
N ASP A 49 -15.91 9.49 14.67
CA ASP A 49 -14.85 9.59 15.66
C ASP A 49 -15.29 10.50 16.82
N ASN A 50 -14.98 10.10 18.06
CA ASN A 50 -15.47 10.71 19.30
C ASN A 50 -14.93 12.13 19.58
N GLY A 51 -14.17 12.72 18.65
CA GLY A 51 -13.72 14.11 18.69
C GLY A 51 -14.23 15.01 17.55
N SER A 52 -14.73 14.44 16.44
CA SER A 52 -15.14 15.25 15.29
C SER A 52 -16.60 15.70 15.41
N ARG A 53 -16.79 16.98 15.69
CA ARG A 53 -18.10 17.67 15.54
C ARG A 53 -18.29 18.25 14.13
N ASP A 54 -17.36 18.00 13.22
CA ASP A 54 -17.26 18.74 11.97
C ASP A 54 -18.21 18.21 10.89
N SER A 55 -18.66 19.12 10.04
CA SER A 55 -19.86 19.01 9.20
C SER A 55 -19.60 18.69 7.73
N SER A 56 -18.34 18.74 7.30
CA SER A 56 -17.90 18.58 5.92
C SER A 56 -17.71 17.10 5.56
N TRP A 57 -18.79 16.36 5.33
CA TRP A 57 -18.70 15.00 4.79
C TRP A 57 -19.21 14.98 3.35
N THR A 58 -18.35 14.65 2.41
CA THR A 58 -18.77 14.39 1.02
C THR A 58 -19.42 13.02 0.93
N LEU A 59 -20.56 12.95 0.26
CA LEU A 59 -21.25 11.70 -0.05
C LEU A 59 -21.45 11.58 -1.56
N PRO A 60 -21.31 10.38 -2.14
CA PRO A 60 -21.67 10.16 -3.53
C PRO A 60 -23.12 10.56 -3.79
N ASN A 61 -23.40 11.11 -4.97
CA ASN A 61 -24.73 11.60 -5.33
C ASN A 61 -25.84 10.54 -5.19
N TYR A 62 -25.51 9.26 -5.34
CA TYR A 62 -26.40 8.11 -5.20
C TYR A 62 -26.59 7.59 -3.76
N LEU A 63 -25.97 8.20 -2.75
CA LEU A 63 -26.17 7.86 -1.34
C LEU A 63 -26.86 8.99 -0.56
N GLU A 64 -27.68 8.62 0.41
CA GLU A 64 -28.34 9.55 1.33
C GLU A 64 -28.17 9.09 2.78
N LEU A 65 -27.88 10.00 3.71
CA LEU A 65 -27.97 9.70 5.14
C LEU A 65 -29.41 9.34 5.49
N CYS A 66 -29.60 8.22 6.18
CA CYS A 66 -30.92 7.74 6.61
C CYS A 66 -30.96 7.28 8.07
N GLY A 67 -29.81 6.99 8.68
CA GLY A 67 -29.81 6.38 10.02
C GLY A 67 -28.50 6.37 10.77
N ILE A 68 -28.48 5.62 11.87
CA ILE A 68 -27.29 5.37 12.69
C ILE A 68 -27.32 3.95 13.29
N LEU A 69 -26.17 3.31 13.42
CA LEU A 69 -25.95 2.04 14.12
C LEU A 69 -24.98 2.29 15.28
N LEU A 70 -25.44 2.06 16.50
CA LEU A 70 -24.67 2.22 17.73
C LEU A 70 -24.06 0.87 18.14
N VAL A 71 -22.76 0.88 18.50
CA VAL A 71 -21.99 -0.29 18.92
C VAL A 71 -21.34 -0.01 20.27
N GLY A 72 -21.36 -1.00 21.17
CA GLY A 72 -20.89 -0.87 22.55
C GLY A 72 -21.99 -0.39 23.51
N GLU A 73 -21.62 -0.09 24.76
CA GLU A 73 -22.58 0.38 25.76
C GLU A 73 -22.98 1.85 25.53
N HIS A 74 -24.22 2.05 25.07
CA HIS A 74 -24.87 3.36 24.98
C HIS A 74 -26.13 3.37 25.86
N GLN A 75 -26.21 4.34 26.78
CA GLN A 75 -27.37 4.52 27.66
C GLN A 75 -28.58 5.03 26.86
N GLU A 76 -29.76 4.44 27.10
CA GLU A 76 -30.95 4.69 26.29
C GLU A 76 -31.51 6.11 26.43
N SER A 77 -31.24 6.77 27.56
CA SER A 77 -31.59 8.18 27.78
C SER A 77 -30.81 9.16 26.90
N ASN A 78 -29.64 8.76 26.39
CA ASN A 78 -28.68 9.66 25.74
C ASN A 78 -28.37 9.25 24.28
N LEU A 79 -29.16 8.36 23.67
CA LEU A 79 -28.90 7.85 22.30
C LEU A 79 -28.84 8.96 21.25
N LEU A 80 -29.57 10.06 21.46
CA LEU A 80 -29.52 11.23 20.60
C LEU A 80 -28.17 11.97 20.68
N ASP A 81 -27.45 11.91 21.80
CA ASP A 81 -26.22 12.69 22.01
C ASP A 81 -25.02 12.09 21.28
N ALA A 82 -25.09 10.82 20.88
CA ALA A 82 -24.19 10.20 19.93
C ALA A 82 -24.38 10.72 18.47
N ILE A 83 -25.39 11.56 18.21
CA ILE A 83 -25.74 12.07 16.89
C ILE A 83 -25.37 13.56 16.75
N PRO A 84 -24.49 13.94 15.79
CA PRO A 84 -24.20 15.35 15.52
C PRO A 84 -25.46 16.13 15.12
N LEU A 85 -25.66 17.31 15.72
CA LEU A 85 -26.86 18.14 15.57
C LEU A 85 -27.23 18.41 14.10
N ILE A 86 -26.22 18.62 13.24
CA ILE A 86 -26.42 18.93 11.82
C ILE A 86 -27.07 17.79 11.02
N VAL A 87 -26.84 16.53 11.41
CA VAL A 87 -27.43 15.35 10.74
C VAL A 87 -28.59 14.74 11.50
N ARG A 88 -28.84 15.16 12.75
CA ARG A 88 -29.96 14.67 13.58
C ARG A 88 -31.31 14.75 12.85
N LYS A 89 -31.56 15.81 12.07
CA LYS A 89 -32.78 15.99 11.23
C LYS A 89 -32.87 15.09 9.98
N ARG A 90 -31.79 14.41 9.59
CA ARG A 90 -31.70 13.51 8.42
C ARG A 90 -31.76 12.01 8.81
N ILE A 91 -31.86 11.71 10.10
CA ILE A 91 -31.84 10.34 10.64
C ILE A 91 -33.28 9.91 10.94
N TYR A 92 -33.68 8.78 10.35
CA TYR A 92 -35.01 8.16 10.50
C TYR A 92 -34.92 6.74 11.10
N HIS A 93 -33.80 6.05 10.89
CA HIS A 93 -33.53 4.71 11.41
C HIS A 93 -32.43 4.74 12.47
N MET A 94 -32.66 4.12 13.62
CA MET A 94 -31.60 3.88 14.61
C MET A 94 -31.55 2.41 14.96
N PHE A 95 -30.36 1.84 14.90
CA PHE A 95 -30.05 0.48 15.28
C PHE A 95 -29.07 0.48 16.46
N LYS A 96 -29.22 -0.48 17.37
CA LYS A 96 -28.29 -0.71 18.48
C LYS A 96 -27.85 -2.16 18.44
N TRP A 97 -26.55 -2.37 18.28
CA TRP A 97 -25.93 -3.68 18.28
C TRP A 97 -25.84 -4.21 19.71
N ILE A 98 -26.34 -5.42 19.92
CA ILE A 98 -26.26 -6.14 21.19
C ILE A 98 -25.55 -7.47 20.92
N PRO A 99 -24.30 -7.65 21.40
CA PRO A 99 -23.60 -8.92 21.22
C PRO A 99 -24.36 -10.04 21.96
N SER A 100 -24.77 -11.07 21.23
CA SER A 100 -25.34 -12.29 21.81
C SER A 100 -24.23 -13.13 22.42
N THR A 101 -24.46 -13.68 23.62
CA THR A 101 -23.51 -14.58 24.30
C THR A 101 -23.58 -16.03 23.80
N ASP A 102 -24.65 -16.38 23.10
CA ASP A 102 -24.89 -17.70 22.50
C ASP A 102 -25.14 -17.59 20.98
N GLN A 103 -25.32 -18.73 20.31
CA GLN A 103 -25.52 -18.93 18.85
C GLN A 103 -26.81 -18.30 18.26
N GLY A 104 -27.21 -17.13 18.74
CA GLY A 104 -28.31 -16.33 18.21
C GLY A 104 -28.04 -15.81 16.79
N THR A 105 -29.12 -15.53 16.08
CA THR A 105 -29.11 -14.98 14.73
C THR A 105 -28.68 -13.51 14.72
N LEU A 106 -28.16 -13.04 13.58
CA LEU A 106 -27.76 -11.64 13.38
C LEU A 106 -28.90 -10.63 13.66
N GLN A 107 -30.16 -11.06 13.48
CA GLN A 107 -31.35 -10.28 13.76
C GLN A 107 -31.65 -10.15 15.26
N GLU A 108 -31.33 -11.16 16.08
CA GLU A 108 -31.51 -11.11 17.53
C GLU A 108 -30.47 -10.20 18.22
N SER A 109 -29.31 -10.01 17.59
CA SER A 109 -28.28 -9.04 18.00
C SER A 109 -28.60 -7.58 17.68
N LEU A 110 -29.83 -7.26 17.27
CA LEU A 110 -30.23 -5.92 16.84
C LEU A 110 -31.51 -5.42 17.50
N GLN A 111 -31.42 -4.27 18.17
CA GLN A 111 -32.57 -3.44 18.50
C GLN A 111 -32.77 -2.35 17.44
N TYR A 112 -34.03 -2.03 17.14
CA TYR A 112 -34.41 -1.02 16.16
C TYR A 112 -35.39 0.00 16.74
N PHE A 113 -35.15 1.25 16.36
CA PHE A 113 -35.92 2.40 16.77
C PHE A 113 -36.17 3.29 15.54
N LYS A 114 -37.41 3.74 15.38
CA LYS A 114 -37.78 4.74 14.39
C LYS A 114 -37.70 6.13 15.01
N VAL A 115 -37.06 7.06 14.30
CA VAL A 115 -36.90 8.46 14.72
C VAL A 115 -37.92 9.32 13.97
N ASN A 116 -38.78 10.01 14.72
CA ASN A 116 -39.83 10.89 14.18
C ASN A 116 -39.52 12.36 14.49
N HIS A 117 -39.54 13.22 13.47
CA HIS A 117 -39.25 14.66 13.60
C HIS A 117 -40.53 15.49 13.76
N ASN A 118 -41.31 15.18 14.80
CA ASN A 118 -42.58 15.86 15.11
C ASN A 118 -42.38 17.05 16.08
N GLY A 119 -41.51 18.00 15.72
CA GLY A 119 -41.17 19.18 16.52
C GLY A 119 -39.67 19.44 16.59
N ASP A 120 -39.24 20.32 17.50
CA ASP A 120 -37.82 20.70 17.65
C ASP A 120 -36.94 19.59 18.26
N ASN A 121 -37.54 18.67 19.03
CA ASN A 121 -36.87 17.50 19.59
C ASN A 121 -37.37 16.23 18.88
N PRO A 122 -36.49 15.38 18.33
CA PRO A 122 -36.88 14.13 17.68
C PRO A 122 -37.37 13.10 18.70
N GLU A 123 -38.49 12.46 18.40
CA GLU A 123 -39.05 11.36 19.21
C GLU A 123 -38.49 10.02 18.72
N ILE A 124 -37.93 9.23 19.64
CA ILE A 124 -37.43 7.88 19.36
C ILE A 124 -38.46 6.86 19.82
N LYS A 125 -38.91 5.99 18.90
CA LYS A 125 -39.84 4.89 19.20
C LYS A 125 -39.25 3.54 18.84
N GLN A 126 -38.97 2.72 19.85
CA GLN A 126 -38.59 1.31 19.63
C GLN A 126 -39.68 0.59 18.84
N THR A 127 -39.29 -0.12 17.79
CA THR A 127 -40.21 -0.77 16.86
C THR A 127 -39.72 -2.19 16.57
N PRO A 128 -40.55 -3.24 16.71
CA PRO A 128 -40.13 -4.59 16.34
C PRO A 128 -39.90 -4.66 14.82
N ILE A 129 -38.76 -5.22 14.41
CA ILE A 129 -38.55 -5.56 13.00
C ILE A 129 -39.27 -6.89 12.72
N THR A 130 -40.23 -6.84 11.80
CA THR A 130 -40.99 -8.03 11.37
C THR A 130 -40.15 -8.95 10.48
N GLU A 131 -39.26 -8.38 9.68
CA GLU A 131 -38.42 -9.07 8.70
C GLU A 131 -37.23 -8.18 8.30
N ILE A 132 -36.01 -8.72 8.32
CA ILE A 132 -34.83 -8.11 7.70
C ILE A 132 -34.49 -8.92 6.46
N VAL A 133 -34.35 -8.25 5.31
CA VAL A 133 -33.75 -8.87 4.12
C VAL A 133 -32.27 -8.55 4.13
N TRP A 134 -31.45 -9.59 4.30
CA TRP A 134 -30.00 -9.48 4.32
C TRP A 134 -29.44 -9.48 2.90
N VAL A 135 -28.68 -8.43 2.56
CA VAL A 135 -27.94 -8.34 1.30
C VAL A 135 -26.49 -8.73 1.57
N GLU A 136 -26.08 -9.88 1.03
CA GLU A 136 -24.70 -10.38 1.14
C GLU A 136 -23.80 -9.74 0.08
N ASN A 137 -24.28 -9.73 -1.17
CA ASN A 137 -23.57 -9.17 -2.32
C ASN A 137 -24.25 -7.88 -2.80
N ASN A 138 -23.77 -6.76 -2.26
CA ASN A 138 -24.29 -5.44 -2.60
C ASN A 138 -24.22 -5.13 -4.11
N LEU A 139 -23.28 -5.71 -4.86
CA LEU A 139 -23.10 -5.43 -6.30
C LEU A 139 -24.17 -6.12 -7.15
N GLU A 140 -24.49 -7.36 -6.79
CA GLU A 140 -25.62 -8.08 -7.36
C GLU A 140 -26.93 -7.38 -7.03
N GLU A 141 -27.05 -6.75 -5.85
CA GLU A 141 -28.22 -5.93 -5.50
C GLU A 141 -28.31 -4.64 -6.32
N VAL A 142 -27.21 -3.92 -6.57
CA VAL A 142 -27.18 -2.77 -7.52
C VAL A 142 -27.65 -3.21 -8.91
N LYS A 143 -27.16 -4.35 -9.40
CA LYS A 143 -27.57 -4.94 -10.69
C LYS A 143 -29.02 -5.39 -10.71
N ARG A 144 -29.52 -5.99 -9.62
CA ARG A 144 -30.92 -6.39 -9.45
C ARG A 144 -31.85 -5.17 -9.51
N ARG A 145 -31.38 -4.02 -9.03
CA ARG A 145 -32.07 -2.71 -9.11
C ARG A 145 -31.96 -2.04 -10.47
N GLY A 146 -31.28 -2.66 -11.46
CA GLY A 146 -31.16 -2.16 -12.84
C GLY A 146 -29.95 -1.26 -13.10
N TYR A 147 -29.06 -1.09 -12.13
CA TYR A 147 -27.92 -0.17 -12.23
C TYR A 147 -26.59 -0.91 -12.37
N SER A 148 -25.56 -0.18 -12.80
CA SER A 148 -24.16 -0.54 -12.70
C SER A 148 -23.39 0.58 -12.03
N MET A 149 -22.45 0.22 -11.16
CA MET A 149 -21.52 1.16 -10.54
C MET A 149 -20.27 1.31 -11.42
N ILE A 150 -19.90 2.56 -11.67
CA ILE A 150 -18.75 2.95 -12.50
C ILE A 150 -17.79 3.75 -11.62
N ALA A 151 -16.53 3.33 -11.52
CA ALA A 151 -15.49 4.16 -10.92
C ALA A 151 -15.14 5.31 -11.86
N THR A 152 -14.94 6.52 -11.32
CA THR A 152 -14.74 7.73 -12.13
C THR A 152 -13.47 8.44 -11.69
N THR A 153 -12.64 8.80 -12.67
CA THR A 153 -11.51 9.73 -12.49
C THR A 153 -11.68 10.91 -13.44
N PHE A 154 -11.51 12.12 -12.93
CA PHE A 154 -11.38 13.35 -13.71
C PHE A 154 -9.96 13.88 -13.55
N MET A 155 -9.24 14.05 -14.67
CA MET A 155 -7.88 14.59 -14.70
C MET A 155 -7.85 15.89 -15.50
N ALA A 156 -7.38 16.96 -14.88
CA ALA A 156 -7.19 18.27 -15.48
C ALA A 156 -5.77 18.79 -15.22
N ARG A 157 -5.12 19.30 -16.26
CA ARG A 157 -3.89 20.07 -16.15
C ARG A 157 -4.10 21.41 -16.83
N ILE A 158 -4.13 22.49 -16.04
CA ILE A 158 -4.42 23.84 -16.53
C ILE A 158 -3.28 24.80 -16.16
N PRO A 159 -2.81 25.63 -17.11
CA PRO A 159 -1.89 26.72 -16.83
C PRO A 159 -2.58 27.81 -16.00
N LEU A 160 -1.92 28.29 -14.93
CA LEU A 160 -2.34 29.46 -14.17
C LEU A 160 -1.63 30.72 -14.65
N ASP A 161 -2.39 31.69 -15.15
CA ASP A 161 -1.90 33.06 -15.34
C ASP A 161 -1.78 33.77 -13.98
N VAL A 162 -0.60 33.68 -13.36
CA VAL A 162 -0.32 34.33 -12.07
C VAL A 162 -0.04 35.83 -12.30
N ASN A 163 -1.03 36.67 -11.97
CA ASN A 163 -0.90 38.12 -12.04
C ASN A 163 -0.09 38.68 -10.85
N GLY A 164 1.24 38.75 -10.98
CA GLY A 164 2.13 39.40 -10.02
C GLY A 164 3.53 38.78 -9.95
N GLU A 165 4.44 39.38 -9.17
CA GLU A 165 5.72 38.73 -8.84
C GLU A 165 5.47 37.59 -7.82
N LEU A 166 5.84 36.36 -8.18
CA LEU A 166 5.74 35.18 -7.32
C LEU A 166 7.12 34.85 -6.74
N GLU A 167 7.35 35.18 -5.47
CA GLU A 167 8.56 34.75 -4.76
C GLU A 167 8.45 33.27 -4.37
N VAL A 168 9.19 32.41 -5.07
CA VAL A 168 9.17 30.96 -4.85
C VAL A 168 10.18 30.57 -3.76
N THR A 169 9.72 30.51 -2.51
CA THR A 169 10.53 30.03 -1.39
C THR A 169 10.34 28.53 -1.15
N ARG A 170 11.27 27.86 -0.46
CA ARG A 170 11.10 26.45 -0.04
C ARG A 170 9.93 26.27 0.95
N GLU A 171 9.50 27.33 1.62
CA GLU A 171 8.44 27.28 2.65
C GLU A 171 7.07 26.97 2.06
N ILE A 172 6.84 27.27 0.77
CA ILE A 172 5.57 26.97 0.09
C ILE A 172 5.39 25.48 -0.24
N LEU A 173 6.49 24.70 -0.32
CA LEU A 173 6.45 23.31 -0.73
C LEU A 173 5.73 22.41 0.30
N GLY A 174 5.25 21.26 -0.18
CA GLY A 174 4.51 20.27 0.62
C GLY A 174 3.01 20.54 0.64
N LEU A 175 2.29 19.91 1.58
CA LEU A 175 0.86 20.15 1.74
C LEU A 175 0.59 21.51 2.41
N LYS A 176 -0.27 22.31 1.80
CA LYS A 176 -0.72 23.62 2.26
C LYS A 176 -2.24 23.69 2.24
N SER A 177 -2.82 24.43 3.17
CA SER A 177 -4.18 24.94 2.98
C SER A 177 -4.15 26.09 1.96
N VAL A 178 -5.22 26.31 1.20
CA VAL A 178 -5.26 27.34 0.14
C VAL A 178 -5.02 28.76 0.68
N ASP A 179 -5.44 29.05 1.92
CA ASP A 179 -5.18 30.31 2.63
C ASP A 179 -3.70 30.51 3.05
N GLN A 180 -2.88 29.46 3.00
CA GLN A 180 -1.44 29.51 3.30
C GLN A 180 -0.58 29.76 2.06
N LEU A 181 -1.19 29.90 0.88
CA LEU A 181 -0.50 30.23 -0.37
C LEU A 181 -0.26 31.75 -0.48
N PRO A 182 0.76 32.21 -1.23
CA PRO A 182 0.93 33.62 -1.55
C PRO A 182 -0.33 34.19 -2.22
N PRO A 183 -0.71 35.46 -1.96
CA PRO A 183 -2.01 35.99 -2.41
C PRO A 183 -2.30 35.85 -3.91
N ALA A 184 -1.29 36.03 -4.78
CA ALA A 184 -1.45 35.85 -6.22
C ALA A 184 -1.78 34.39 -6.60
N LEU A 185 -1.19 33.43 -5.88
CA LEU A 185 -1.39 32.00 -6.09
C LEU A 185 -2.72 31.53 -5.48
N GLN A 186 -3.07 32.01 -4.30
CA GLN A 186 -4.38 31.80 -3.67
C GLN A 186 -5.50 32.29 -4.58
N THR A 187 -5.39 33.52 -5.10
CA THR A 187 -6.39 34.10 -6.02
C THR A 187 -6.55 33.23 -7.26
N ALA A 188 -5.44 32.86 -7.92
CA ALA A 188 -5.46 32.04 -9.12
C ALA A 188 -6.08 30.65 -8.87
N VAL A 189 -5.77 30.00 -7.73
CA VAL A 189 -6.39 28.73 -7.32
C VAL A 189 -7.90 28.90 -7.05
N CYS A 190 -8.31 29.91 -6.28
CA CYS A 190 -9.74 30.13 -5.98
C CYS A 190 -10.56 30.47 -7.23
N GLU A 191 -10.04 31.32 -8.13
CA GLU A 191 -10.73 31.64 -9.40
C GLU A 191 -10.90 30.40 -10.28
N TYR A 192 -9.86 29.57 -10.39
CA TYR A 192 -9.91 28.30 -11.11
C TYR A 192 -11.00 27.34 -10.57
N LEU A 193 -11.07 27.18 -9.25
CA LEU A 193 -12.05 26.30 -8.59
C LEU A 193 -13.49 26.79 -8.77
N GLN A 194 -13.73 28.08 -8.54
CA GLN A 194 -15.07 28.64 -8.56
C GLN A 194 -15.60 28.84 -9.99
N LYS A 195 -14.75 29.28 -10.92
CA LYS A 195 -15.14 29.61 -12.30
C LYS A 195 -14.89 28.46 -13.26
N ASP A 196 -13.63 28.09 -13.46
CA ASP A 196 -13.25 27.24 -14.60
C ASP A 196 -13.71 25.80 -14.43
N ILE A 197 -13.52 25.21 -13.25
CA ILE A 197 -13.91 23.82 -12.98
C ILE A 197 -15.42 23.65 -13.07
N ASN A 198 -16.17 24.56 -12.43
CA ASN A 198 -17.63 24.58 -12.52
C ASN A 198 -18.13 24.82 -13.95
N HIS A 199 -17.45 25.65 -14.73
CA HIS A 199 -17.78 25.93 -16.13
C HIS A 199 -17.53 24.70 -17.02
N VAL A 200 -16.33 24.10 -16.94
CA VAL A 200 -15.92 22.88 -17.66
C VAL A 200 -16.89 21.73 -17.40
N LEU A 201 -17.31 21.51 -16.16
CA LEU A 201 -18.24 20.43 -15.83
C LEU A 201 -19.69 20.69 -16.25
N ARG A 202 -20.10 21.96 -16.52
CA ARG A 202 -21.51 22.33 -16.76
C ARG A 202 -21.86 22.62 -18.22
N ILE A 203 -20.89 22.90 -19.09
CA ILE A 203 -21.13 23.18 -20.51
C ILE A 203 -20.81 21.93 -21.34
N GLY A 204 -21.56 21.72 -22.42
CA GLY A 204 -21.22 20.71 -23.43
C GLY A 204 -19.93 21.14 -24.13
N ASN A 205 -18.81 20.61 -23.66
CA ASN A 205 -17.48 21.13 -23.97
C ASN A 205 -16.76 20.14 -24.90
N GLU A 206 -16.52 20.54 -26.15
CA GLU A 206 -15.90 19.69 -27.18
C GLU A 206 -14.44 19.31 -26.85
N ASP A 207 -13.81 20.02 -25.90
CA ASP A 207 -12.44 19.78 -25.43
C ASP A 207 -12.31 18.63 -24.40
N LEU A 208 -13.43 18.11 -23.88
CA LEU A 208 -13.43 16.99 -22.93
C LEU A 208 -13.34 15.65 -23.67
N SER A 209 -12.27 14.91 -23.41
CA SER A 209 -12.14 13.52 -23.84
C SER A 209 -12.56 12.58 -22.71
N MET A 210 -13.29 11.52 -23.04
CA MET A 210 -13.70 10.49 -22.09
C MET A 210 -13.37 9.11 -22.65
N GLU A 211 -12.70 8.30 -21.84
CA GLU A 211 -12.38 6.91 -22.10
C GLU A 211 -13.03 5.99 -21.07
N LEU A 212 -13.31 4.75 -21.46
CA LEU A 212 -13.94 3.73 -20.62
C LEU A 212 -13.11 2.45 -20.68
N HIS A 213 -12.66 1.98 -19.52
CA HIS A 213 -11.75 0.83 -19.41
C HIS A 213 -12.32 -0.25 -18.47
N ASP A 214 -12.32 -1.50 -18.93
CA ASP A 214 -12.81 -2.66 -18.16
C ASP A 214 -11.64 -3.35 -17.42
N ILE A 215 -11.43 -2.97 -16.16
CA ILE A 215 -10.32 -3.49 -15.34
C ILE A 215 -10.66 -4.89 -14.83
N LYS A 216 -9.91 -5.90 -15.28
CA LYS A 216 -10.02 -7.27 -14.75
C LYS A 216 -9.21 -7.41 -13.46
N HIS A 217 -9.91 -7.53 -12.33
CA HIS A 217 -9.30 -7.79 -11.03
C HIS A 217 -8.56 -9.15 -11.02
N ASN A 218 -7.24 -9.10 -10.84
CA ASN A 218 -6.43 -10.28 -10.54
C ASN A 218 -6.34 -10.43 -9.02
N ALA A 219 -7.01 -11.44 -8.45
CA ALA A 219 -6.94 -11.71 -7.02
C ALA A 219 -5.49 -12.02 -6.60
N LEU A 220 -5.03 -11.40 -5.52
CA LEU A 220 -3.77 -11.75 -4.87
C LEU A 220 -3.91 -13.15 -4.26
N ASN A 221 -3.16 -14.11 -4.79
CA ASN A 221 -3.21 -15.53 -4.40
C ASN A 221 -2.54 -15.84 -3.03
N ASP A 222 -2.43 -14.87 -2.12
CA ASP A 222 -1.76 -15.06 -0.81
C ASP A 222 -2.80 -15.35 0.30
N PRO A 223 -2.85 -16.55 0.90
CA PRO A 223 -3.89 -16.94 1.86
C PRO A 223 -3.89 -16.19 3.21
N LEU A 224 -2.98 -15.22 3.39
CA LEU A 224 -2.79 -14.47 4.63
C LEU A 224 -3.33 -13.03 4.58
N GLU A 225 -3.87 -12.57 3.45
CA GLU A 225 -4.35 -11.18 3.27
C GLU A 225 -5.88 -11.09 3.28
N THR A 226 -6.49 -11.25 4.46
CA THR A 226 -7.91 -10.89 4.69
C THR A 226 -8.09 -9.36 4.74
N GLY A 227 -7.86 -8.71 3.61
CA GLY A 227 -8.01 -7.27 3.47
C GLY A 227 -7.29 -6.73 2.23
N TYR A 228 -8.04 -6.46 1.17
CA TYR A 228 -7.55 -5.64 0.05
C TYR A 228 -7.10 -4.28 0.60
N ALA A 229 -5.90 -3.83 0.25
CA ALA A 229 -5.53 -2.43 0.42
C ALA A 229 -5.13 -1.83 -0.91
N HIS A 230 -5.58 -0.60 -1.14
CA HIS A 230 -5.25 0.16 -2.34
C HIS A 230 -4.91 1.61 -1.97
N LEU A 231 -3.91 2.14 -2.65
CA LEU A 231 -3.92 3.54 -3.04
C LEU A 231 -4.99 3.64 -4.14
N GLY A 232 -5.94 4.58 -4.04
CA GLY A 232 -6.90 4.78 -5.13
C GLY A 232 -6.13 5.05 -6.42
N PHE A 233 -6.53 4.53 -7.58
CA PHE A 233 -7.82 4.84 -8.17
C PHE A 233 -8.55 3.65 -8.85
N GLY A 234 -7.99 2.44 -8.68
CA GLY A 234 -8.59 1.11 -8.89
C GLY A 234 -8.01 0.05 -7.92
N SER A 235 -8.53 -1.18 -7.80
CA SER A 235 -9.74 -1.78 -8.38
C SER A 235 -10.24 -3.00 -7.55
N HIS A 236 -11.34 -2.83 -6.80
CA HIS A 236 -11.99 -3.91 -6.01
C HIS A 236 -12.86 -4.81 -6.91
N GLN A 237 -13.24 -6.01 -6.46
CA GLN A 237 -14.05 -7.01 -7.21
C GLN A 237 -15.46 -6.55 -7.66
N GLY A 238 -15.81 -5.26 -7.51
CA GLY A 238 -17.13 -4.71 -7.82
C GLY A 238 -17.22 -3.55 -8.82
N CYS A 239 -16.14 -2.79 -9.02
CA CYS A 239 -16.15 -1.73 -10.03
C CYS A 239 -15.79 -2.36 -11.38
N GLN A 240 -16.79 -2.78 -12.16
CA GLN A 240 -16.52 -3.49 -13.42
C GLN A 240 -15.91 -2.60 -14.51
N LYS A 241 -16.11 -1.28 -14.41
CA LYS A 241 -15.58 -0.29 -15.34
C LYS A 241 -15.02 0.94 -14.63
N HIS A 242 -14.03 1.56 -15.27
CA HIS A 242 -13.46 2.84 -14.90
C HIS A 242 -13.65 3.84 -16.04
N ALA A 243 -14.34 4.94 -15.77
CA ALA A 243 -14.48 6.08 -16.68
C ALA A 243 -13.40 7.12 -16.35
N LEU A 244 -12.54 7.43 -17.32
CA LEU A 244 -11.55 8.49 -17.24
C LEU A 244 -12.01 9.66 -18.10
N ILE A 245 -12.26 10.81 -17.47
CA ILE A 245 -12.41 12.09 -18.16
C ILE A 245 -11.08 12.81 -18.08
N TYR A 246 -10.54 13.22 -19.23
CA TYR A 246 -9.36 14.06 -19.30
C TYR A 246 -9.54 15.19 -20.31
N MET A 247 -8.82 16.28 -20.07
CA MET A 247 -8.79 17.42 -20.99
C MET A 247 -7.56 17.30 -21.87
N ASN A 248 -7.67 17.71 -23.13
CA ASN A 248 -6.51 17.77 -24.02
C ASN A 248 -5.44 18.69 -23.41
N GLU A 249 -4.19 18.24 -23.38
CA GLU A 249 -3.09 19.04 -22.85
C GLU A 249 -2.88 20.28 -23.75
N PRO A 250 -2.99 21.50 -23.21
CA PRO A 250 -2.66 22.69 -23.99
C PRO A 250 -1.16 22.69 -24.31
N PRO A 251 -0.75 23.18 -25.50
CA PRO A 251 0.66 23.24 -25.87
C PRO A 251 1.45 24.05 -24.84
N SER A 252 2.56 23.49 -24.34
CA SER A 252 3.38 24.09 -23.30
C SER A 252 4.01 25.40 -23.77
N THR A 253 3.55 26.53 -23.22
CA THR A 253 4.22 27.83 -23.30
C THR A 253 5.06 28.06 -22.05
N SER A 254 6.22 28.69 -22.22
CA SER A 254 7.22 28.89 -21.16
C SER A 254 6.72 29.75 -19.99
N ASN A 255 7.17 29.41 -18.76
CA ASN A 255 7.04 30.17 -17.51
C ASN A 255 5.69 30.17 -16.77
N THR A 256 4.81 29.20 -16.99
CA THR A 256 3.51 29.13 -16.29
C THR A 256 3.51 28.10 -15.14
N VAL A 257 2.91 28.46 -13.99
CA VAL A 257 2.60 27.49 -12.93
C VAL A 257 1.43 26.62 -13.41
N HIS A 258 1.50 25.30 -13.25
CA HIS A 258 0.39 24.41 -13.57
C HIS A 258 -0.36 23.97 -12.32
N ILE A 259 -1.70 23.99 -12.37
CA ILE A 259 -2.51 23.13 -11.50
C ILE A 259 -2.71 21.79 -12.20
N ASN A 260 -2.38 20.72 -11.49
CA ASN A 260 -2.80 19.36 -11.79
C ASN A 260 -3.94 19.00 -10.82
N ALA A 261 -5.18 19.01 -11.31
CA ALA A 261 -6.35 18.58 -10.56
C ALA A 261 -6.74 17.15 -10.92
N LEU A 262 -6.99 16.32 -9.92
CA LEU A 262 -7.27 14.91 -10.09
C LEU A 262 -8.33 14.46 -9.08
N TRP A 263 -9.58 14.32 -9.53
CA TRP A 263 -10.69 13.97 -8.66
C TRP A 263 -11.21 12.58 -8.94
N GLN A 264 -11.58 11.90 -7.88
CA GLN A 264 -12.12 10.56 -7.93
C GLN A 264 -13.46 10.43 -7.23
N THR A 265 -14.38 9.76 -7.90
CA THR A 265 -15.69 9.40 -7.38
C THR A 265 -16.13 8.06 -7.98
N SER A 266 -17.37 7.67 -7.74
CA SER A 266 -18.05 6.66 -8.53
C SER A 266 -19.48 7.13 -8.74
N CYS A 267 -20.11 6.66 -9.80
CA CYS A 267 -21.50 6.93 -10.09
C CYS A 267 -22.26 5.62 -10.26
N ILE A 268 -23.59 5.71 -10.18
CA ILE A 268 -24.46 4.67 -10.70
C ILE A 268 -25.07 5.15 -12.01
N VAL A 269 -25.22 4.24 -12.95
CA VAL A 269 -25.90 4.46 -14.23
C VAL A 269 -26.75 3.24 -14.55
N PRO A 270 -27.93 3.40 -15.18
CA PRO A 270 -28.71 2.27 -15.70
C PRO A 270 -27.85 1.34 -16.55
N ILE A 271 -28.04 0.03 -16.39
CA ILE A 271 -27.17 -0.99 -16.99
C ILE A 271 -27.19 -0.96 -18.53
N GLU A 272 -28.28 -0.50 -19.13
CA GLU A 272 -28.42 -0.28 -20.58
C GLU A 272 -27.50 0.81 -21.15
N HIS A 273 -27.03 1.75 -20.33
CA HIS A 273 -26.12 2.83 -20.78
C HIS A 273 -24.64 2.44 -20.69
N VAL A 274 -24.33 1.25 -20.18
CA VAL A 274 -22.97 0.78 -19.91
C VAL A 274 -22.52 -0.17 -21.03
N SER A 275 -21.74 0.35 -21.98
CA SER A 275 -21.20 -0.40 -23.13
C SER A 275 -19.67 -0.49 -23.13
N GLU A 276 -19.03 -1.00 -24.20
CA GLU A 276 -17.57 -0.94 -24.37
C GLU A 276 -17.09 0.48 -24.75
N SER A 277 -17.89 1.24 -25.49
CA SER A 277 -17.68 2.66 -25.74
C SER A 277 -18.50 3.52 -24.77
N PRO A 278 -18.02 4.69 -24.33
CA PRO A 278 -18.84 5.58 -23.52
C PRO A 278 -20.03 6.12 -24.33
N SER A 279 -21.22 6.06 -23.73
CA SER A 279 -22.45 6.68 -24.25
C SER A 279 -22.62 8.10 -23.69
N ASN A 280 -23.52 8.89 -24.28
CA ASN A 280 -23.84 10.22 -23.75
C ASN A 280 -24.48 10.13 -22.36
N GLU A 281 -25.33 9.12 -22.12
CA GLU A 281 -26.01 8.91 -20.85
C GLU A 281 -25.04 8.45 -19.75
N LEU A 282 -24.00 7.69 -20.13
CA LEU A 282 -22.86 7.43 -19.24
C LEU A 282 -22.09 8.73 -18.94
N ALA A 283 -21.81 9.55 -19.96
CA ALA A 283 -21.13 10.84 -19.80
C ALA A 283 -21.88 11.72 -18.79
N ASP A 284 -23.19 11.86 -18.96
CA ASP A 284 -24.05 12.69 -18.10
C ASP A 284 -24.06 12.17 -16.65
N GLY A 285 -24.20 10.86 -16.43
CA GLY A 285 -24.15 10.26 -15.09
C GLY A 285 -22.80 10.43 -14.38
N VAL A 286 -21.70 10.35 -15.14
CA VAL A 286 -20.32 10.56 -14.67
C VAL A 286 -20.09 12.05 -14.34
N LEU A 287 -20.47 12.96 -15.25
CA LEU A 287 -20.37 14.41 -15.05
C LEU A 287 -21.21 14.88 -13.86
N GLU A 288 -22.41 14.33 -13.67
CA GLU A 288 -23.27 14.69 -12.54
C GLU A 288 -22.68 14.25 -11.19
N ALA A 289 -22.03 13.09 -11.13
CA ALA A 289 -21.30 12.67 -9.94
C ALA A 289 -20.08 13.55 -9.63
N LEU A 290 -19.40 14.05 -10.67
CA LEU A 290 -18.30 15.02 -10.53
C LEU A 290 -18.80 16.40 -10.10
N ARG A 291 -19.89 16.92 -10.69
CA ARG A 291 -20.52 18.19 -10.29
C ARG A 291 -20.93 18.17 -8.82
N HIS A 292 -21.55 17.08 -8.36
CA HIS A 292 -21.96 16.90 -6.97
C HIS A 292 -20.77 16.94 -6.02
N LEU A 293 -19.66 16.30 -6.39
CA LEU A 293 -18.40 16.34 -5.65
C LEU A 293 -17.83 17.76 -5.61
N THR A 294 -17.70 18.45 -6.75
CA THR A 294 -17.11 19.80 -6.80
C THR A 294 -17.94 20.83 -6.04
N GLN A 295 -19.28 20.75 -6.10
CA GLN A 295 -20.15 21.64 -5.33
C GLN A 295 -19.89 21.48 -3.82
N GLN A 296 -19.90 20.24 -3.30
CA GLN A 296 -19.68 19.99 -1.88
C GLN A 296 -18.26 20.33 -1.39
N MET A 297 -17.25 20.28 -2.26
CA MET A 297 -15.87 20.66 -1.90
C MET A 297 -15.63 22.17 -1.86
N PHE A 298 -16.40 22.97 -2.62
CA PHE A 298 -16.18 24.42 -2.77
C PHE A 298 -17.17 25.28 -1.96
N ASP A 299 -18.09 24.67 -1.21
CA ASP A 299 -18.98 25.38 -0.28
C ASP A 299 -18.25 25.86 1.01
N ASP A 300 -17.00 25.44 1.25
CA ASP A 300 -16.16 25.83 2.40
C ASP A 300 -14.68 26.00 1.99
N ASP A 301 -14.38 27.07 1.24
CA ASP A 301 -13.04 27.38 0.68
C ASP A 301 -11.90 27.35 1.73
N ASN A 302 -12.20 27.58 3.01
CA ASN A 302 -11.23 27.66 4.10
C ASN A 302 -10.65 26.29 4.55
N LYS A 303 -11.08 25.18 3.93
CA LYS A 303 -10.63 23.81 4.29
C LYS A 303 -9.86 23.09 3.19
N LEU A 304 -9.70 23.69 2.02
CA LEU A 304 -9.12 23.00 0.88
C LEU A 304 -7.60 22.88 0.99
N MET A 305 -7.09 21.65 0.90
CA MET A 305 -5.67 21.35 0.93
C MET A 305 -5.12 21.09 -0.48
N VAL A 306 -3.95 21.64 -0.78
CA VAL A 306 -3.19 21.40 -2.02
C VAL A 306 -1.78 20.95 -1.71
N TYR A 307 -1.17 20.16 -2.60
CA TYR A 307 0.24 19.81 -2.48
C TYR A 307 1.07 20.61 -3.48
N VAL A 308 2.03 21.41 -3.00
CA VAL A 308 2.92 22.19 -3.86
C VAL A 308 4.24 21.43 -4.02
N ALA A 309 4.50 20.98 -5.25
CA ALA A 309 5.73 20.30 -5.63
C ALA A 309 6.64 21.25 -6.43
N ARG A 310 7.87 20.80 -6.69
CA ARG A 310 8.75 21.42 -7.68
C ARG A 310 8.21 21.16 -9.10
N GLY A 311 8.23 22.18 -9.94
CA GLY A 311 7.94 22.03 -11.36
C GLY A 311 9.18 21.54 -12.13
N ASP A 312 8.98 20.69 -13.12
CA ASP A 312 10.04 20.29 -14.05
C ASP A 312 10.35 21.44 -15.01
N LYS A 313 11.61 21.90 -15.03
CA LYS A 313 12.12 22.75 -16.12
C LYS A 313 12.20 21.90 -17.38
N GLN A 314 11.25 22.07 -18.31
CA GLN A 314 11.54 21.76 -19.71
C GLN A 314 12.68 22.69 -20.15
N VAL A 315 13.87 22.12 -20.30
CA VAL A 315 15.00 22.81 -20.89
C VAL A 315 14.67 22.99 -22.36
N ASP A 316 14.43 24.24 -22.78
CA ASP A 316 14.39 24.59 -24.20
C ASP A 316 15.65 24.01 -24.85
N GLY A 317 15.44 23.18 -25.87
CA GLY A 317 16.54 22.56 -26.59
C GLY A 317 17.32 23.62 -27.35
N ASP A 318 18.37 24.16 -26.71
CA ASP A 318 19.35 25.02 -27.34
C ASP A 318 19.81 24.36 -28.64
N THR A 319 19.37 24.93 -29.76
CA THR A 319 19.75 24.48 -31.10
C THR A 319 21.16 24.98 -31.37
N GLU A 320 22.16 24.30 -30.79
CA GLU A 320 23.55 24.55 -31.14
C GLU A 320 23.73 24.42 -32.67
N PRO A 321 24.31 25.43 -33.34
CA PRO A 321 24.43 25.41 -34.79
C PRO A 321 25.45 24.35 -35.24
N VAL A 322 24.97 23.37 -36.01
CA VAL A 322 25.76 22.25 -36.55
C VAL A 322 27.09 22.73 -37.17
N PRO A 323 28.26 22.24 -36.68
CA PRO A 323 29.55 22.63 -37.24
C PRO A 323 29.75 22.13 -38.68
N ASN A 324 29.89 23.08 -39.60
CA ASN A 324 30.25 22.83 -41.00
C ASN A 324 31.62 22.14 -41.10
N THR A 325 31.67 20.82 -41.35
CA THR A 325 32.91 20.09 -41.63
C THR A 325 32.98 19.62 -43.07
N ARG A 326 33.57 20.48 -43.92
CA ARG A 326 33.99 20.09 -45.27
C ARG A 326 35.24 19.19 -45.21
N GLY A 327 35.03 17.92 -45.53
CA GLY A 327 35.98 17.11 -46.29
C GLY A 327 37.19 16.51 -45.55
N GLN A 328 37.34 15.19 -45.66
CA GLN A 328 38.39 14.62 -46.50
C GLN A 328 38.05 13.18 -46.94
N GLN A 329 38.39 12.85 -48.18
CA GLN A 329 38.22 11.51 -48.73
C GLN A 329 39.30 10.56 -48.18
N LYS A 330 38.96 9.27 -48.03
CA LYS A 330 39.86 8.19 -48.48
C LYS A 330 39.10 6.90 -48.78
N ASN A 331 39.39 6.35 -49.95
CA ASN A 331 38.74 5.18 -50.52
C ASN A 331 39.03 3.90 -49.74
N LYS A 332 38.07 2.95 -49.73
CA LYS A 332 38.41 1.54 -49.87
C LYS A 332 37.36 0.79 -50.71
N VAL A 333 37.88 -0.10 -51.55
CA VAL A 333 37.21 -0.70 -52.70
C VAL A 333 36.41 -1.94 -52.32
N ASN A 334 35.24 -2.10 -52.95
CA ASN A 334 34.38 -3.27 -52.89
C ASN A 334 34.65 -4.19 -54.10
N PRO A 335 34.40 -5.51 -54.04
CA PRO A 335 33.96 -6.17 -55.27
C PRO A 335 32.86 -7.25 -55.12
N LYS A 336 31.80 -7.07 -55.93
CA LYS A 336 30.97 -8.07 -56.65
C LYS A 336 30.02 -8.95 -55.80
N ALA A 337 28.69 -8.75 -55.89
CA ALA A 337 27.73 -9.22 -56.94
C ALA A 337 27.29 -10.69 -56.72
N LYS A 338 26.03 -11.12 -56.93
CA LYS A 338 24.92 -10.67 -57.80
C LYS A 338 23.55 -10.96 -57.14
N GLY A 339 22.46 -10.35 -57.64
CA GLY A 339 21.09 -10.84 -57.42
C GLY A 339 20.01 -9.79 -57.67
N LYS A 340 19.32 -9.86 -58.82
CA LYS A 340 18.13 -9.03 -59.12
C LYS A 340 16.86 -9.84 -58.85
N SER A 341 15.84 -9.23 -58.24
CA SER A 341 14.46 -9.36 -58.70
C SER A 341 13.76 -8.02 -58.56
N ASN A 342 12.76 -7.78 -59.41
CA ASN A 342 12.23 -6.46 -59.69
C ASN A 342 10.71 -6.52 -59.51
N THR A 343 10.13 -5.70 -58.63
CA THR A 343 8.68 -5.48 -58.60
C THR A 343 8.40 -4.02 -58.30
N GLN A 344 7.81 -3.32 -59.27
CA GLN A 344 7.34 -1.95 -59.11
C GLN A 344 6.04 -1.95 -58.32
N LEU A 345 5.87 -1.01 -57.38
CA LEU A 345 4.55 -0.56 -56.92
C LEU A 345 4.63 0.87 -56.35
N ILE A 346 4.22 1.82 -57.19
CA ILE A 346 3.49 3.07 -56.92
C ILE A 346 3.77 3.77 -55.56
N LYS A 347 4.38 4.97 -55.64
CA LYS A 347 4.46 5.93 -54.53
C LYS A 347 3.08 6.37 -54.04
N LYS A 348 2.87 6.38 -52.71
CA LYS A 348 1.91 7.26 -52.01
C LYS A 348 2.69 8.21 -51.07
N PRO A 349 2.10 9.34 -50.63
CA PRO A 349 2.86 10.44 -50.03
C PRO A 349 3.44 10.10 -48.65
N ASP A 350 4.58 10.70 -48.33
CA ASP A 350 5.16 10.68 -46.98
C ASP A 350 4.25 11.44 -45.99
N VAL A 351 3.43 10.68 -45.26
CA VAL A 351 2.90 11.16 -43.98
C VAL A 351 4.06 11.07 -42.99
N LYS A 352 4.57 12.22 -42.54
CA LYS A 352 5.49 12.27 -41.41
C LYS A 352 4.82 11.59 -40.22
N LYS A 353 5.34 10.43 -39.79
CA LYS A 353 5.04 9.93 -38.45
C LYS A 353 5.64 10.92 -37.45
N GLN A 354 4.78 11.68 -36.78
CA GLN A 354 5.11 12.15 -35.43
C GLN A 354 5.31 10.90 -34.58
N ASN A 355 6.43 10.86 -33.85
CA ASN A 355 6.67 9.83 -32.85
C ASN A 355 5.96 10.25 -31.55
N ASP A 356 4.63 10.31 -31.59
CA ASP A 356 3.85 10.32 -30.36
C ASP A 356 3.83 8.89 -29.82
N THR A 357 4.91 8.53 -29.13
CA THR A 357 4.83 7.47 -28.12
C THR A 357 4.00 8.02 -26.97
N ASN A 358 2.68 7.97 -27.11
CA ASN A 358 1.74 8.23 -26.02
C ASN A 358 2.15 7.34 -24.85
N SER A 359 2.73 7.97 -23.82
CA SER A 359 2.88 7.34 -22.51
C SER A 359 1.47 7.19 -21.96
N ASN A 360 1.02 5.96 -21.75
CA ASN A 360 -0.20 5.71 -20.98
C ASN A 360 -0.04 6.23 -19.53
N LEU A 361 1.18 6.44 -19.06
CA LEU A 361 1.46 6.97 -17.72
C LEU A 361 1.57 8.49 -17.70
N VAL A 362 0.98 9.12 -16.69
CA VAL A 362 1.09 10.54 -16.34
C VAL A 362 1.68 10.68 -14.95
N ASP A 363 2.66 11.55 -14.80
CA ASP A 363 3.18 11.90 -13.48
C ASP A 363 2.17 12.82 -12.75
N ILE A 364 1.58 12.32 -11.67
CA ILE A 364 0.71 13.11 -10.79
C ILE A 364 1.56 13.91 -9.81
N LEU A 365 2.61 13.30 -9.24
CA LEU A 365 3.56 13.92 -8.31
C LEU A 365 4.96 13.37 -8.58
N ASN A 366 5.95 14.22 -8.81
CA ASN A 366 7.33 13.78 -9.06
C ASN A 366 8.26 14.14 -7.91
N ASN A 367 9.00 13.13 -7.41
CA ASN A 367 9.97 13.25 -6.31
C ASN A 367 9.44 14.06 -5.10
N ALA A 368 8.16 13.90 -4.81
CA ALA A 368 7.50 14.56 -3.70
C ALA A 368 8.08 14.04 -2.37
N GLY A 369 8.28 14.92 -1.39
CA GLY A 369 8.87 14.57 -0.11
C GLY A 369 9.80 15.64 0.47
N PRO A 370 10.52 15.35 1.55
CA PRO A 370 10.59 14.04 2.22
C PRO A 370 9.37 13.76 3.11
N PHE A 371 8.78 12.56 2.99
CA PHE A 371 7.70 12.07 3.85
C PHE A 371 8.25 11.17 4.95
N GLU A 372 7.87 11.41 6.21
CA GLU A 372 8.25 10.53 7.33
C GLU A 372 7.29 9.34 7.41
N ILE A 373 7.79 8.12 7.27
CA ILE A 373 7.00 6.89 7.48
C ILE A 373 7.52 6.17 8.72
N GLY A 374 6.62 5.87 9.65
CA GLY A 374 6.93 5.18 10.91
C GLY A 374 6.40 3.74 10.97
N LEU A 375 7.20 2.83 11.54
CA LEU A 375 6.78 1.47 11.92
C LEU A 375 7.55 1.01 13.17
N SER A 376 6.83 0.45 14.15
CA SER A 376 7.40 -0.15 15.37
C SER A 376 8.43 0.74 16.10
N GLY A 377 8.11 2.05 16.20
CA GLY A 377 8.97 3.06 16.84
C GLY A 377 10.14 3.57 16.00
N TYR A 378 10.44 2.96 14.86
CA TYR A 378 11.41 3.46 13.89
C TYR A 378 10.73 4.34 12.84
N LYS A 379 11.46 5.34 12.33
CA LYS A 379 11.00 6.34 11.35
C LYS A 379 12.03 6.46 10.23
N ARG A 380 11.58 6.60 8.99
CA ARG A 380 12.45 6.78 7.82
C ARG A 380 11.82 7.75 6.83
N MET A 381 12.65 8.62 6.25
CA MET A 381 12.22 9.56 5.21
C MET A 381 12.19 8.87 3.84
N PHE A 382 11.14 9.14 3.06
CA PHE A 382 10.98 8.65 1.69
C PHE A 382 10.62 9.79 0.74
N TYR A 383 11.08 9.67 -0.50
CA TYR A 383 10.58 10.47 -1.62
C TYR A 383 9.68 9.57 -2.46
N LEU A 384 8.60 10.12 -3.00
CA LEU A 384 7.59 9.37 -3.73
C LEU A 384 7.36 10.02 -5.10
N SER A 385 7.36 9.20 -6.15
CA SER A 385 6.68 9.51 -7.40
C SER A 385 5.32 8.83 -7.39
N VAL A 386 4.29 9.55 -7.85
CA VAL A 386 2.91 9.07 -7.96
C VAL A 386 2.49 9.25 -9.40
N THR A 387 2.10 8.16 -10.05
CA THR A 387 1.79 8.11 -11.49
C THR A 387 0.39 7.55 -11.73
N LEU A 388 -0.33 8.11 -12.69
CA LEU A 388 -1.63 7.62 -13.17
C LEU A 388 -1.43 6.88 -14.49
N ASP A 389 -1.94 5.67 -14.60
CA ASP A 389 -2.13 5.02 -15.89
C ASP A 389 -3.48 5.43 -16.49
N ARG A 390 -3.48 6.14 -17.62
CA ARG A 390 -4.69 6.54 -18.36
C ARG A 390 -5.50 5.33 -18.84
N SER A 391 -4.84 4.21 -19.13
CA SER A 391 -5.47 3.01 -19.72
C SER A 391 -6.06 2.04 -18.71
N SER A 392 -5.68 2.13 -17.44
CA SER A 392 -6.30 1.36 -16.35
C SER A 392 -7.00 2.24 -15.31
N GLY A 393 -6.69 3.54 -15.25
CA GLY A 393 -7.08 4.40 -14.15
C GLY A 393 -6.39 4.05 -12.82
N ASP A 394 -5.40 3.15 -12.82
CA ASP A 394 -4.66 2.76 -11.61
C ASP A 394 -3.60 3.82 -11.27
N VAL A 395 -3.31 3.95 -9.96
CA VAL A 395 -2.21 4.78 -9.46
C VAL A 395 -1.10 3.91 -8.95
N ALA A 396 0.10 4.11 -9.48
CA ALA A 396 1.32 3.53 -8.95
C ALA A 396 2.09 4.58 -8.15
N VAL A 397 2.34 4.28 -6.88
CA VAL A 397 3.33 5.00 -6.06
C VAL A 397 4.65 4.24 -6.12
N GLN A 398 5.72 4.97 -6.42
CA GLN A 398 7.07 4.43 -6.41
C GLN A 398 7.91 5.27 -5.45
N SER A 399 8.48 4.61 -4.44
CA SER A 399 9.51 5.20 -3.61
C SER A 399 10.76 5.49 -4.46
N VAL A 400 11.04 6.77 -4.66
CA VAL A 400 12.33 7.24 -5.17
C VAL A 400 13.31 7.36 -3.99
N GLY A 401 14.60 7.28 -4.25
CA GLY A 401 15.63 7.20 -3.20
C GLY A 401 15.67 8.41 -2.26
N ILE A 402 16.48 8.32 -1.21
CA ILE A 402 16.70 9.42 -0.26
C ILE A 402 17.50 10.54 -0.97
N ALA A 403 16.80 11.56 -1.47
CA ALA A 403 17.39 12.67 -2.22
C ALA A 403 17.38 13.96 -1.36
N GLU A 404 18.43 14.20 -0.58
CA GLU A 404 18.65 15.50 0.05
C GLU A 404 19.08 16.54 -1.00
N ASP A 405 18.11 17.06 -1.77
CA ASP A 405 18.40 18.05 -2.79
C ASP A 405 18.44 19.49 -2.20
N SER A 406 19.62 20.11 -2.30
CA SER A 406 19.90 21.48 -1.84
C SER A 406 19.72 22.54 -2.92
N SER A 407 19.33 22.17 -4.14
CA SER A 407 19.14 23.10 -5.27
C SER A 407 18.09 24.21 -5.01
N PRO A 408 18.16 25.36 -5.69
CA PRO A 408 17.10 26.36 -5.68
C PRO A 408 15.77 25.79 -6.22
N VAL A 409 14.66 26.50 -5.97
CA VAL A 409 13.33 26.13 -6.49
C VAL A 409 12.95 27.17 -7.54
N ASP A 410 13.17 26.82 -8.81
CA ASP A 410 12.98 27.76 -9.91
C ASP A 410 11.54 27.77 -10.47
N SER A 411 10.74 26.74 -10.15
CA SER A 411 9.34 26.61 -10.54
C SER A 411 8.59 25.68 -9.60
N ILE A 412 7.28 25.86 -9.48
CA ILE A 412 6.38 24.99 -8.69
C ILE A 412 5.23 24.45 -9.55
N ALA A 413 4.68 23.32 -9.12
CA ALA A 413 3.44 22.75 -9.61
C ALA A 413 2.48 22.57 -8.41
N ILE A 414 1.19 22.88 -8.61
CA ILE A 414 0.16 22.72 -7.59
C ILE A 414 -0.65 21.48 -7.91
N HIS A 415 -0.79 20.58 -6.95
CA HIS A 415 -1.47 19.31 -7.13
C HIS A 415 -2.69 19.25 -6.23
N MET A 416 -3.86 19.13 -6.86
CA MET A 416 -5.18 19.14 -6.24
C MET A 416 -5.82 17.77 -6.45
N ILE A 417 -5.39 16.81 -5.65
CA ILE A 417 -5.90 15.44 -5.70
C ILE A 417 -7.09 15.36 -4.74
N THR A 418 -8.20 14.69 -5.08
CA THR A 418 -9.27 14.36 -4.12
C THR A 418 -9.93 13.00 -4.42
N LYS A 419 -10.53 12.34 -3.41
CA LYS A 419 -11.33 11.12 -3.58
C LYS A 419 -12.57 11.18 -2.68
N CYS A 420 -13.75 11.34 -3.28
CA CYS A 420 -15.05 11.56 -2.61
C CYS A 420 -15.42 10.55 -1.51
N TYR A 421 -14.89 9.32 -1.56
CA TYR A 421 -15.22 8.29 -0.58
C TYR A 421 -14.59 8.52 0.79
N MET A 422 -13.63 9.44 0.90
CA MET A 422 -12.68 9.44 2.01
C MET A 422 -12.52 10.82 2.63
N ASP A 423 -13.21 11.03 3.75
CA ASP A 423 -12.70 11.85 4.84
C ASP A 423 -12.82 11.09 6.17
N SER A 424 -12.06 11.53 7.17
CA SER A 424 -11.75 10.98 8.48
C SER A 424 -10.39 10.29 8.58
N ALA A 425 -9.46 10.99 9.24
CA ALA A 425 -8.11 10.54 9.61
C ALA A 425 -8.11 9.51 10.77
N THR A 426 -8.94 8.47 10.64
CA THR A 426 -9.05 7.35 11.58
C THR A 426 -9.07 6.03 10.81
N ALA A 427 -8.15 5.13 11.15
CA ALA A 427 -7.91 3.87 10.43
C ALA A 427 -9.01 2.78 10.65
N GLU A 428 -10.23 3.19 11.01
CA GLU A 428 -11.35 2.31 11.37
C GLU A 428 -12.56 2.58 10.48
N GLY A 429 -12.49 2.11 9.23
CA GLY A 429 -13.65 1.52 8.56
C GLY A 429 -14.70 2.47 7.96
N SER A 430 -14.30 3.51 7.23
CA SER A 430 -15.18 4.10 6.19
C SER A 430 -15.40 3.10 5.06
N VAL A 431 -16.48 2.32 5.16
CA VAL A 431 -16.88 1.35 4.15
C VAL A 431 -17.36 2.10 2.89
N ILE A 432 -16.57 2.00 1.81
CA ILE A 432 -17.11 2.07 0.43
C ILE A 432 -18.27 1.08 0.39
N PRO A 433 -19.43 1.35 -0.24
CA PRO A 433 -20.57 0.43 -0.30
C PRO A 433 -20.28 -1.03 -0.73
N PHE A 434 -19.03 -1.36 -1.14
CA PHE A 434 -18.57 -2.67 -1.61
C PHE A 434 -17.24 -3.16 -1.00
N GLY A 435 -16.68 -2.51 0.04
CA GLY A 435 -15.54 -3.00 0.83
C GLY A 435 -14.12 -2.47 0.48
N GLY A 436 -13.13 -2.88 1.28
CA GLY A 436 -11.69 -2.58 1.12
C GLY A 436 -11.06 -1.72 2.24
N VAL A 437 -9.75 -1.94 2.49
CA VAL A 437 -8.88 -1.00 3.24
C VAL A 437 -8.37 0.05 2.24
N ASN A 438 -8.35 1.33 2.60
CA ASN A 438 -7.76 2.37 1.76
C ASN A 438 -6.58 3.01 2.48
N LEU A 439 -5.53 3.31 1.72
CA LEU A 439 -4.45 4.17 2.18
C LEU A 439 -4.73 5.61 1.72
N MET A 440 -4.95 6.50 2.68
CA MET A 440 -5.17 7.92 2.45
C MET A 440 -3.88 8.56 1.94
N LEU A 441 -3.78 8.87 0.64
CA LEU A 441 -2.62 9.60 0.10
C LEU A 441 -2.44 10.94 0.84
N PHE A 442 -3.52 11.63 1.22
CA PHE A 442 -3.48 12.90 1.94
C PHE A 442 -2.88 12.81 3.34
N ASP A 443 -3.14 11.74 4.11
CA ASP A 443 -2.54 11.58 5.44
C ASP A 443 -1.02 11.52 5.34
N LEU A 444 -0.51 10.78 4.34
CA LEU A 444 0.90 10.68 3.99
C LEU A 444 1.49 12.01 3.51
N LEU A 445 0.74 12.80 2.74
CA LEU A 445 1.16 14.12 2.28
C LEU A 445 1.14 15.18 3.40
N SER A 446 0.30 15.01 4.44
CA SER A 446 -0.05 16.08 5.36
C SER A 446 1.03 16.48 6.37
N ASN A 447 1.81 15.54 6.92
CA ASN A 447 2.75 15.76 8.03
C ASN A 447 2.17 16.47 9.30
N GLN A 448 0.89 16.82 9.36
CA GLN A 448 0.30 17.66 10.44
C GLN A 448 -0.04 16.90 11.73
N LYS A 449 0.06 15.57 11.71
CA LYS A 449 0.19 14.72 12.91
C LYS A 449 1.52 13.97 12.81
N PRO A 450 2.19 13.63 13.93
CA PRO A 450 3.32 12.70 13.85
C PRO A 450 2.85 11.42 13.15
N ALA A 451 3.59 10.96 12.14
CA ALA A 451 3.17 9.98 11.12
C ALA A 451 2.97 8.52 11.63
N LYS A 452 2.54 8.37 12.89
CA LYS A 452 2.17 7.13 13.59
C LYS A 452 0.96 6.39 12.98
N GLN A 453 0.34 6.90 11.91
CA GLN A 453 -0.93 6.38 11.38
C GLN A 453 -0.99 6.15 9.85
N CYS A 454 -0.01 6.61 9.05
CA CYS A 454 -0.01 6.32 7.60
C CYS A 454 0.10 4.79 7.34
N VAL A 455 0.83 4.09 8.20
CA VAL A 455 0.94 2.64 8.24
C VAL A 455 0.19 2.16 9.47
N SER A 456 -1.02 1.61 9.27
CA SER A 456 -1.84 1.14 10.40
C SER A 456 -1.14 0.00 11.13
N ILE A 457 -1.11 0.06 12.47
CA ILE A 457 -0.51 -0.98 13.33
C ILE A 457 -1.18 -2.35 13.09
N ALA A 458 -2.46 -2.36 12.69
CA ALA A 458 -3.19 -3.58 12.36
C ALA A 458 -2.73 -4.24 11.04
N HIS A 459 -2.32 -3.44 10.04
CA HIS A 459 -2.00 -3.94 8.69
C HIS A 459 -0.71 -3.32 8.08
N PRO A 460 0.42 -3.30 8.82
CA PRO A 460 1.56 -2.46 8.45
C PRO A 460 2.25 -2.92 7.17
N MET A 461 2.42 -4.24 7.02
CA MET A 461 2.99 -4.87 5.83
C MET A 461 2.24 -4.46 4.56
N VAL A 462 0.91 -4.44 4.64
CA VAL A 462 0.02 -4.23 3.50
C VAL A 462 0.07 -2.76 3.06
N HIS A 463 0.06 -1.81 3.99
CA HIS A 463 0.22 -0.37 3.67
C HIS A 463 1.61 -0.07 3.09
N LEU A 464 2.67 -0.66 3.64
CA LEU A 464 4.03 -0.43 3.17
C LEU A 464 4.30 -1.04 1.79
N LYS A 465 3.73 -2.22 1.47
CA LYS A 465 3.78 -2.83 0.13
C LYS A 465 3.28 -1.89 -0.97
N LEU A 466 2.26 -1.08 -0.68
CA LEU A 466 1.66 -0.12 -1.62
C LEU A 466 2.55 1.10 -1.87
N LEU A 467 3.22 1.61 -0.83
CA LEU A 467 4.03 2.83 -0.91
C LEU A 467 5.44 2.59 -1.42
N ILE A 468 6.02 1.44 -1.07
CA ILE A 468 7.46 1.19 -1.18
C ILE A 468 7.65 -0.15 -1.87
N GLY A 469 8.18 -0.15 -3.08
CA GLY A 469 8.58 -1.38 -3.75
C GLY A 469 9.72 -2.04 -2.99
N MET A 470 9.61 -3.32 -2.64
CA MET A 470 10.58 -4.10 -1.83
C MET A 470 12.06 -3.86 -2.20
N LYS A 471 12.34 -3.62 -3.49
CA LYS A 471 13.69 -3.33 -4.03
C LYS A 471 14.32 -2.02 -3.56
N SER A 472 13.56 -1.01 -3.14
CA SER A 472 14.09 0.27 -2.65
C SER A 472 14.43 0.25 -1.15
N LEU A 473 13.94 -0.76 -0.41
CA LEU A 473 14.27 -0.94 1.00
C LEU A 473 15.71 -1.47 1.21
N VAL A 474 16.28 -2.13 0.20
CA VAL A 474 17.47 -2.99 0.31
C VAL A 474 18.57 -2.65 -0.71
N ASP A 475 19.80 -3.03 -0.38
CA ASP A 475 20.95 -2.90 -1.28
C ASP A 475 20.89 -3.95 -2.41
N LEU A 476 20.60 -3.51 -3.63
CA LEU A 476 20.45 -4.41 -4.80
C LEU A 476 21.76 -5.06 -5.28
N SER A 477 22.92 -4.72 -4.71
CA SER A 477 24.16 -5.48 -4.95
C SER A 477 24.15 -6.86 -4.27
N ILE A 478 23.41 -7.03 -3.17
CA ILE A 478 23.38 -8.28 -2.40
C ILE A 478 22.34 -9.27 -3.00
N PRO A 479 22.70 -10.53 -3.31
CA PRO A 479 21.81 -11.49 -3.96
C PRO A 479 20.51 -11.77 -3.20
N ILE A 480 19.37 -11.51 -3.83
CA ILE A 480 18.04 -11.81 -3.28
C ILE A 480 17.69 -13.28 -3.49
N SER A 481 17.33 -13.98 -2.41
CA SER A 481 16.80 -15.34 -2.35
C SER A 481 17.40 -16.32 -3.38
N PRO A 482 18.69 -16.68 -3.30
CA PRO A 482 19.31 -17.64 -4.24
C PRO A 482 18.62 -19.02 -4.29
N HIS A 483 17.75 -19.34 -3.32
CA HIS A 483 16.98 -20.56 -3.26
C HIS A 483 15.66 -20.55 -4.07
N PHE A 484 15.16 -19.41 -4.54
CA PHE A 484 13.87 -19.27 -5.24
C PHE A 484 13.80 -19.90 -6.65
N ASN A 485 14.89 -20.50 -7.13
CA ASN A 485 14.86 -21.19 -8.42
C ASN A 485 14.00 -22.47 -8.34
N LYS A 486 12.96 -22.57 -9.19
CA LYS A 486 11.90 -23.61 -9.17
C LYS A 486 12.40 -25.06 -9.22
N SER A 487 13.66 -25.30 -9.56
CA SER A 487 14.29 -26.61 -9.65
C SER A 487 14.93 -27.12 -8.35
N MET A 488 14.93 -26.36 -7.24
CA MET A 488 15.73 -26.69 -6.06
C MET A 488 15.03 -27.61 -5.05
N PHE A 489 14.76 -28.86 -5.45
CA PHE A 489 14.39 -29.96 -4.54
C PHE A 489 15.65 -30.80 -4.20
N PRO A 490 15.78 -31.42 -3.01
CA PRO A 490 16.91 -32.31 -2.72
C PRO A 490 16.87 -33.54 -3.64
N GLN A 491 17.86 -33.67 -4.54
CA GLN A 491 17.87 -34.68 -5.61
C GLN A 491 17.89 -36.14 -5.11
N TRP A 492 18.25 -36.38 -3.84
CA TRP A 492 18.27 -37.70 -3.22
C TRP A 492 16.99 -38.06 -2.45
N ILE A 493 15.96 -37.20 -2.47
CA ILE A 493 14.65 -37.48 -1.85
C ILE A 493 13.55 -37.40 -2.92
N SER A 494 12.63 -38.37 -2.91
CA SER A 494 11.50 -38.42 -3.86
C SER A 494 10.52 -37.26 -3.64
N ASN A 495 10.41 -36.36 -4.62
CA ASN A 495 9.46 -35.24 -4.61
C ASN A 495 7.98 -35.66 -4.66
N LYS A 496 7.68 -36.94 -4.95
CA LYS A 496 6.31 -37.48 -4.94
C LYS A 496 5.79 -37.81 -3.54
N THR A 497 6.69 -38.02 -2.58
CA THR A 497 6.36 -38.55 -1.25
C THR A 497 6.91 -37.70 -0.11
N ALA A 498 7.73 -36.70 -0.44
CA ALA A 498 8.38 -35.83 0.53
C ALA A 498 7.77 -34.44 0.53
N ARG A 499 7.69 -33.82 1.72
CA ARG A 499 7.19 -32.46 1.91
C ARG A 499 8.35 -31.53 2.20
N ALA A 500 8.53 -30.53 1.35
CA ALA A 500 9.44 -29.41 1.61
C ALA A 500 8.65 -28.22 2.17
N THR A 501 9.14 -27.65 3.28
CA THR A 501 8.67 -26.36 3.80
C THR A 501 9.86 -25.41 3.86
N LEU A 502 9.73 -24.25 3.23
CA LEU A 502 10.81 -23.27 3.08
C LEU A 502 10.46 -21.96 3.78
N VAL A 503 11.44 -21.06 3.90
CA VAL A 503 11.23 -19.64 4.20
C VAL A 503 10.11 -19.05 3.32
N LYS A 504 9.22 -18.24 3.91
CA LYS A 504 8.14 -17.56 3.20
C LYS A 504 8.58 -16.14 2.86
N GLY A 505 8.50 -15.77 1.59
CA GLY A 505 8.94 -14.45 1.13
C GLY A 505 10.46 -14.27 1.08
N PRO A 506 10.95 -13.20 0.43
CA PRO A 506 12.36 -13.05 0.10
C PRO A 506 13.26 -12.58 1.26
N TYR A 507 14.56 -12.89 1.13
CA TYR A 507 15.64 -12.37 1.99
C TYR A 507 16.88 -12.08 1.12
N GLN A 508 17.86 -11.36 1.66
CA GLN A 508 19.16 -11.14 1.02
C GLN A 508 20.23 -12.08 1.58
N TYR A 509 20.99 -12.71 0.70
CA TYR A 509 22.03 -13.66 1.07
C TYR A 509 23.34 -12.95 1.42
N TYR A 510 23.49 -12.65 2.70
CA TYR A 510 24.69 -12.05 3.27
C TYR A 510 25.79 -13.08 3.57
N HIS A 511 27.00 -12.86 3.10
CA HIS A 511 28.15 -13.74 3.30
C HIS A 511 29.47 -12.97 3.45
N TYR A 512 30.56 -13.69 3.71
CA TYR A 512 31.88 -13.10 3.95
C TYR A 512 32.35 -12.18 2.82
N ASN A 513 33.10 -11.15 3.22
CA ASN A 513 33.78 -10.17 2.36
C ASN A 513 32.85 -9.21 1.58
N GLN A 514 31.54 -9.26 1.82
CA GLN A 514 30.59 -8.24 1.35
C GLN A 514 30.66 -6.94 2.17
N CYS A 515 30.06 -5.85 1.65
CA CYS A 515 29.97 -4.55 2.33
C CYS A 515 31.34 -3.94 2.73
N GLY A 516 32.43 -4.30 2.05
CA GLY A 516 33.77 -3.78 2.32
C GLY A 516 34.45 -4.31 3.60
N LYS A 517 33.83 -5.23 4.33
CA LYS A 517 34.38 -5.80 5.59
C LYS A 517 34.98 -7.19 5.31
N ASN A 518 36.28 -7.37 5.53
CA ASN A 518 36.87 -8.72 5.58
C ASN A 518 36.55 -9.36 6.93
N ASP A 519 35.46 -10.13 6.95
CA ASP A 519 34.95 -10.83 8.13
C ASP A 519 35.18 -12.34 8.11
N SER A 520 36.08 -12.80 7.24
CA SER A 520 36.46 -14.19 7.08
C SER A 520 36.98 -14.78 8.40
N GLY A 521 36.32 -15.82 8.91
CA GLY A 521 36.69 -16.56 10.12
C GLY A 521 36.07 -16.06 11.43
N TRP A 522 35.31 -14.96 11.43
CA TRP A 522 34.64 -14.44 12.64
C TRP A 522 33.23 -13.88 12.39
N GLY A 523 32.91 -13.48 11.16
CA GLY A 523 31.66 -12.79 10.81
C GLY A 523 30.40 -13.66 10.67
N CYS A 524 30.48 -14.98 10.86
CA CYS A 524 29.44 -15.90 10.36
C CYS A 524 28.07 -15.67 11.02
N CYS A 525 28.07 -15.36 12.32
CA CYS A 525 26.85 -15.02 13.04
C CYS A 525 26.33 -13.62 12.66
N TYR A 526 27.22 -12.64 12.47
CA TYR A 526 26.85 -11.30 11.96
C TYR A 526 26.14 -11.38 10.60
N ARG A 527 26.67 -12.15 9.64
CA ARG A 527 26.03 -12.38 8.34
C ARG A 527 24.69 -13.11 8.48
N SER A 528 24.58 -14.04 9.43
CA SER A 528 23.31 -14.71 9.75
C SER A 528 22.24 -13.74 10.29
N ILE A 529 22.63 -12.80 11.17
CA ILE A 529 21.78 -11.70 11.63
C ILE A 529 21.34 -10.82 10.45
N GLN A 530 22.27 -10.48 9.54
CA GLN A 530 21.96 -9.68 8.35
C GLN A 530 20.93 -10.36 7.43
N MET A 531 21.04 -11.67 7.20
CA MET A 531 20.02 -12.44 6.45
C MET A 531 18.64 -12.34 7.13
N VAL A 532 18.55 -12.53 8.44
CA VAL A 532 17.27 -12.43 9.18
C VAL A 532 16.71 -11.01 9.14
N ALA A 533 17.52 -9.98 9.40
CA ALA A 533 17.09 -8.59 9.35
C ALA A 533 16.58 -8.19 7.95
N SER A 534 17.27 -8.64 6.89
CA SER A 534 16.83 -8.43 5.51
C SER A 534 15.47 -9.07 5.23
N TRP A 535 15.18 -10.24 5.81
CA TRP A 535 13.90 -10.91 5.65
C TRP A 535 12.76 -10.09 6.29
N TYR A 536 12.91 -9.62 7.54
CA TYR A 536 11.90 -8.76 8.19
C TYR A 536 11.67 -7.46 7.42
N LEU A 537 12.73 -6.85 6.89
CA LEU A 537 12.66 -5.64 6.07
C LEU A 537 11.91 -5.90 4.74
N MET A 538 12.25 -6.98 4.03
CA MET A 538 11.61 -7.36 2.77
C MET A 538 10.19 -7.93 2.93
N GLN A 539 9.81 -8.37 4.14
CA GLN A 539 8.43 -8.70 4.51
C GLN A 539 7.67 -7.49 5.07
N TYR A 540 8.24 -6.28 5.01
CA TYR A 540 7.62 -5.05 5.50
C TYR A 540 7.18 -5.12 6.98
N ARG A 541 7.94 -5.88 7.78
CA ARG A 541 7.77 -6.03 9.23
C ARG A 541 8.62 -5.02 10.01
N THR A 542 9.62 -4.44 9.38
CA THR A 542 10.40 -3.32 9.92
C THR A 542 10.73 -2.33 8.82
N LEU A 543 11.05 -1.10 9.21
CA LEU A 543 11.66 -0.08 8.34
C LEU A 543 13.16 0.10 8.62
N ARG A 544 13.69 -0.54 9.68
CA ARG A 544 15.12 -0.50 10.02
C ARG A 544 15.97 -1.12 8.91
N PRO A 545 17.12 -0.52 8.56
CA PRO A 545 18.04 -1.08 7.57
C PRO A 545 18.63 -2.40 8.05
N VAL A 546 19.29 -3.13 7.15
CA VAL A 546 20.12 -4.27 7.54
C VAL A 546 21.37 -3.74 8.26
N PRO A 547 21.65 -4.17 9.51
CA PRO A 547 22.71 -3.58 10.32
C PRO A 547 24.11 -4.05 9.90
N THR A 548 25.09 -3.17 10.08
CA THR A 548 26.52 -3.47 9.96
C THR A 548 27.06 -4.27 11.16
N HIS A 549 28.24 -4.89 11.02
CA HIS A 549 28.92 -5.56 12.14
C HIS A 549 29.15 -4.61 13.32
N ASP A 550 29.48 -3.36 13.03
CA ASP A 550 29.86 -2.36 14.03
C ASP A 550 28.62 -1.86 14.80
N GLU A 551 27.46 -1.73 14.14
CA GLU A 551 26.17 -1.52 14.81
C GLU A 551 25.77 -2.72 15.69
N ILE A 552 25.94 -3.95 15.20
CA ILE A 552 25.65 -5.17 15.99
C ILE A 552 26.52 -5.21 17.25
N GLN A 553 27.82 -4.92 17.11
CA GLN A 553 28.75 -4.83 18.25
C GLN A 553 28.37 -3.71 19.22
N THR A 554 27.90 -2.56 18.71
CA THR A 554 27.45 -1.43 19.54
C THR A 554 26.23 -1.83 20.38
N TYR A 555 25.18 -2.37 19.76
CA TYR A 555 23.97 -2.82 20.46
C TYR A 555 24.25 -3.90 21.51
N ILE A 556 25.10 -4.89 21.19
CA ILE A 556 25.48 -5.95 22.14
C ILE A 556 26.23 -5.34 23.33
N LYS A 557 27.22 -4.47 23.07
CA LYS A 557 28.00 -3.82 24.13
C LYS A 557 27.14 -2.97 25.07
N GLU A 558 26.16 -2.25 24.53
CA GLU A 558 25.30 -1.34 25.28
C GLU A 558 24.22 -2.06 26.11
N ARG A 559 23.75 -3.24 25.66
CA ARG A 559 22.58 -3.91 26.24
C ARG A 559 22.88 -5.23 26.94
N ASP A 560 24.02 -5.87 26.67
CA ASP A 560 24.46 -7.09 27.35
C ASP A 560 25.59 -6.78 28.34
N PRO A 561 25.34 -6.83 29.67
CA PRO A 561 26.36 -6.62 30.68
C PRO A 561 27.54 -7.60 30.57
N SER A 562 27.34 -8.81 30.03
CA SER A 562 28.43 -9.78 29.82
C SER A 562 29.37 -9.39 28.68
N HIS A 563 28.92 -8.53 27.77
CA HIS A 563 29.67 -8.03 26.61
C HIS A 563 30.04 -6.54 26.71
N ALA A 564 29.94 -5.90 27.89
CA ALA A 564 30.31 -4.50 28.10
C ALA A 564 31.78 -4.17 27.71
N GLY A 565 32.67 -5.17 27.75
CA GLY A 565 34.07 -5.07 27.31
C GLY A 565 34.29 -5.16 25.80
N LEU A 566 33.25 -5.41 25.00
CA LEU A 566 33.34 -5.55 23.55
C LEU A 566 33.85 -4.25 22.89
N VAL A 567 34.78 -4.39 21.94
CA VAL A 567 35.32 -3.27 21.18
C VAL A 567 34.62 -3.22 19.82
N VAL A 568 33.94 -2.11 19.54
CA VAL A 568 33.29 -1.87 18.25
C VAL A 568 34.35 -1.74 17.15
N GLY A 569 34.11 -2.36 15.99
CA GLY A 569 35.08 -2.51 14.91
C GLY A 569 36.03 -3.70 15.05
N SER A 570 35.98 -4.46 16.16
CA SER A 570 36.84 -5.63 16.37
C SER A 570 36.42 -6.85 15.55
N THR A 571 37.30 -7.84 15.47
CA THR A 571 37.04 -9.16 14.85
C THR A 571 36.53 -10.19 15.86
N THR A 572 35.92 -9.74 16.96
CA THR A 572 35.33 -10.64 17.98
C THR A 572 34.13 -11.36 17.36
N TRP A 573 34.08 -12.69 17.47
CA TRP A 573 32.93 -13.48 17.02
C TRP A 573 31.83 -13.46 18.10
N ILE A 574 30.58 -13.68 17.68
CA ILE A 574 29.41 -13.80 18.56
C ILE A 574 28.64 -15.08 18.23
N GLY A 575 27.87 -15.60 19.19
CA GLY A 575 27.08 -16.80 19.04
C GLY A 575 25.62 -16.55 18.69
N THR A 576 24.86 -17.65 18.65
CA THR A 576 23.42 -17.67 18.34
C THR A 576 22.55 -17.06 19.45
N VAL A 577 23.06 -16.99 20.68
CA VAL A 577 22.36 -16.40 21.83
C VAL A 577 22.37 -14.87 21.69
N GLU A 578 23.53 -14.29 21.42
CA GLU A 578 23.71 -12.86 21.16
C GLU A 578 22.95 -12.41 19.91
N ALA A 579 22.85 -13.27 18.89
CA ALA A 579 22.00 -13.03 17.73
C ALA A 579 20.51 -12.94 18.08
N GLY A 580 20.01 -13.82 18.96
CA GLY A 580 18.63 -13.77 19.46
C GLY A 580 18.36 -12.46 20.20
N TYR A 581 19.22 -12.10 21.15
CA TYR A 581 19.13 -10.83 21.88
C TYR A 581 19.17 -9.61 20.95
N PHE A 582 20.09 -9.59 19.98
CA PHE A 582 20.16 -8.52 19.00
C PHE A 582 18.88 -8.40 18.17
N ILE A 583 18.29 -9.52 17.71
CA ILE A 583 17.01 -9.51 16.97
C ILE A 583 15.89 -8.94 17.84
N ASN A 584 15.78 -9.37 19.10
CA ASN A 584 14.81 -8.84 20.07
C ASN A 584 14.96 -7.31 20.22
N TRP A 585 16.17 -6.80 20.45
CA TRP A 585 16.40 -5.36 20.67
C TRP A 585 16.33 -4.49 19.41
N TYR A 586 16.84 -5.00 18.28
CA TYR A 586 16.96 -4.24 17.03
C TYR A 586 15.70 -4.35 16.17
N LEU A 587 15.03 -5.49 16.13
CA LEU A 587 13.83 -5.67 15.31
C LEU A 587 12.52 -5.58 16.09
N ASN A 588 12.56 -5.61 17.44
CA ASN A 588 11.39 -5.65 18.32
C ASN A 588 10.50 -6.88 18.09
N TYR A 589 11.11 -7.99 17.68
CA TYR A 589 10.46 -9.28 17.47
C TYR A 589 11.08 -10.35 18.34
N ASP A 590 10.26 -11.20 18.93
CA ASP A 590 10.73 -12.26 19.81
C ASP A 590 11.51 -13.35 19.07
N THR A 591 12.42 -14.00 19.78
CA THR A 591 13.16 -15.16 19.29
C THR A 591 13.04 -16.33 20.26
N LYS A 592 12.91 -17.55 19.71
CA LYS A 592 12.94 -18.77 20.51
C LYS A 592 14.21 -19.55 20.24
N THR A 593 15.05 -19.68 21.26
CA THR A 593 16.30 -20.43 21.20
C THR A 593 16.14 -21.83 21.76
N PHE A 594 16.61 -22.84 21.01
CA PHE A 594 16.71 -24.22 21.44
C PHE A 594 18.17 -24.64 21.53
N TYR A 595 18.58 -25.12 22.71
CA TYR A 595 19.89 -25.73 22.93
C TYR A 595 19.77 -27.25 22.73
N LEU A 596 20.71 -27.82 21.98
CA LEU A 596 20.85 -29.25 21.73
C LEU A 596 22.24 -29.69 22.18
N SER A 597 22.33 -30.75 22.98
CA SER A 597 23.61 -31.18 23.55
C SER A 597 24.51 -31.88 22.52
N ASP A 598 23.90 -32.54 21.54
CA ASP A 598 24.57 -33.26 20.46
C ASP A 598 23.70 -33.29 19.17
N VAL A 599 24.33 -33.51 18.02
CA VAL A 599 23.67 -33.55 16.71
C VAL A 599 22.68 -34.73 16.55
N THR A 600 22.78 -35.79 17.35
CA THR A 600 21.79 -36.88 17.36
C THR A 600 20.39 -36.40 17.76
N GLU A 601 20.30 -35.40 18.65
CA GLU A 601 19.04 -34.78 19.07
C GLU A 601 18.38 -33.97 17.95
N PHE A 602 19.14 -33.50 16.96
CA PHE A 602 18.68 -32.57 15.92
C PHE A 602 17.46 -33.07 15.14
N ARG A 603 17.34 -34.39 14.94
CA ARG A 603 16.19 -35.00 14.28
C ARG A 603 14.87 -34.79 15.04
N ASN A 604 14.91 -34.64 16.36
CA ASN A 604 13.72 -34.40 17.18
C ASN A 604 13.08 -33.03 16.87
N TYR A 605 13.87 -32.09 16.34
CA TYR A 605 13.42 -30.74 15.98
C TYR A 605 12.91 -30.63 14.54
N ASN A 606 12.96 -31.69 13.73
CA ASN A 606 12.50 -31.67 12.33
C ASN A 606 11.04 -31.22 12.20
N GLY A 607 10.15 -31.74 13.05
CA GLY A 607 8.74 -31.34 13.07
C GLY A 607 8.55 -29.88 13.50
N LEU A 608 9.41 -29.39 14.41
CA LEU A 608 9.41 -28.01 14.87
C LEU A 608 9.87 -27.05 13.78
N ILE A 609 10.98 -27.35 13.10
CA ILE A 609 11.50 -26.58 11.96
C ILE A 609 10.46 -26.55 10.82
N ALA A 610 9.85 -27.69 10.50
CA ALA A 610 8.81 -27.77 9.48
C ALA A 610 7.53 -27.01 9.86
N LYS A 611 7.18 -26.92 11.15
CA LYS A 611 6.08 -26.08 11.66
C LYS A 611 6.45 -24.60 11.60
N HIS A 612 7.67 -24.23 12.03
CA HIS A 612 8.18 -22.86 12.01
C HIS A 612 8.10 -22.23 10.63
N PHE A 613 8.59 -22.92 9.59
CA PHE A 613 8.45 -22.46 8.21
C PHE A 613 7.00 -22.42 7.71
N ALA A 614 6.13 -23.30 8.22
CA ALA A 614 4.72 -23.34 7.83
C ALA A 614 3.89 -22.21 8.48
N THR A 615 4.22 -21.78 9.70
CA THR A 615 3.48 -20.74 10.42
C THR A 615 4.13 -19.37 10.31
N VAL A 616 5.41 -19.23 10.71
CA VAL A 616 6.15 -17.96 10.69
C VAL A 616 6.83 -17.73 9.34
N GLY A 617 7.59 -18.72 8.87
CA GLY A 617 8.30 -18.64 7.59
C GLY A 617 9.61 -17.86 7.63
N SER A 618 10.13 -17.44 8.78
CA SER A 618 11.41 -16.73 8.91
C SER A 618 12.65 -17.65 8.78
N PRO A 619 13.82 -17.15 8.36
CA PRO A 619 15.08 -17.90 8.43
C PRO A 619 15.48 -18.24 9.87
N ILE A 620 16.05 -19.43 10.08
CA ILE A 620 16.51 -19.91 11.40
C ILE A 620 18.03 -19.83 11.47
N ILE A 621 18.59 -19.17 12.49
CA ILE A 621 20.03 -19.15 12.72
C ILE A 621 20.44 -20.40 13.50
N MET A 622 21.37 -21.17 12.96
CA MET A 622 21.93 -22.38 13.56
C MET A 622 23.40 -22.17 13.93
N GLY A 623 23.70 -22.11 15.23
CA GLY A 623 25.05 -22.28 15.74
C GLY A 623 25.39 -23.76 15.82
N ALA A 624 26.54 -24.16 15.28
CA ALA A 624 27.05 -25.52 15.31
C ALA A 624 28.54 -25.46 15.71
N GLY A 625 28.82 -25.74 16.99
CA GLY A 625 30.15 -25.52 17.56
C GLY A 625 30.61 -24.06 17.42
N MET A 626 31.73 -23.84 16.73
CA MET A 626 32.33 -22.51 16.49
C MET A 626 31.75 -21.76 15.27
N PHE A 627 30.80 -22.35 14.54
CA PHE A 627 30.30 -21.82 13.27
C PHE A 627 28.82 -21.48 13.33
N ALA A 628 28.38 -20.49 12.57
CA ALA A 628 26.96 -20.15 12.38
C ALA A 628 26.54 -20.36 10.92
N TYR A 629 25.32 -20.85 10.72
CA TYR A 629 24.69 -21.07 9.42
C TYR A 629 23.23 -20.62 9.47
N VAL A 630 22.60 -20.42 8.32
CA VAL A 630 21.15 -20.13 8.26
C VAL A 630 20.41 -21.27 7.60
N ILE A 631 19.40 -21.82 8.27
CA ILE A 631 18.45 -22.77 7.68
C ILE A 631 17.32 -21.95 7.05
N VAL A 632 17.07 -22.16 5.76
CA VAL A 632 15.99 -21.50 4.99
C VAL A 632 14.97 -22.50 4.42
N GLY A 633 15.04 -23.76 4.85
CA GLY A 633 14.02 -24.76 4.58
C GLY A 633 14.37 -26.15 5.10
N ILE A 634 13.37 -27.02 5.13
CA ILE A 634 13.50 -28.44 5.48
C ILE A 634 12.69 -29.28 4.49
N CYS A 635 13.19 -30.45 4.13
CA CYS A 635 12.49 -31.46 3.35
C CYS A 635 12.47 -32.76 4.15
N ILE A 636 11.27 -33.30 4.39
CA ILE A 636 11.04 -34.55 5.12
C ILE A 636 10.41 -35.55 4.14
N GLY A 637 11.09 -36.68 3.95
CA GLY A 637 10.68 -37.77 3.08
C GLY A 637 9.68 -38.73 3.72
N ALA A 638 9.46 -39.86 3.04
CA ALA A 638 8.53 -40.89 3.48
C ALA A 638 9.04 -41.66 4.71
N THR A 639 10.36 -41.79 4.88
CA THR A 639 10.96 -42.36 6.09
C THR A 639 11.48 -41.23 6.99
N ALA A 640 11.45 -41.43 8.31
CA ALA A 640 11.95 -40.45 9.28
C ALA A 640 13.45 -40.14 9.16
N ASN A 641 14.21 -40.96 8.40
CA ASN A 641 15.63 -40.75 8.12
C ASN A 641 15.89 -39.92 6.85
N ASP A 642 14.91 -39.82 5.93
CA ASP A 642 15.01 -39.07 4.69
C ASP A 642 14.79 -37.57 4.95
N VAL A 643 15.77 -36.90 5.56
CA VAL A 643 15.67 -35.47 5.86
C VAL A 643 16.82 -34.70 5.22
N ALA A 644 16.46 -33.59 4.59
CA ALA A 644 17.41 -32.61 4.07
C ALA A 644 17.11 -31.22 4.65
N TYR A 645 18.17 -30.47 4.95
CA TYR A 645 18.10 -29.10 5.44
C TYR A 645 18.63 -28.18 4.35
N LEU A 646 17.88 -27.15 4.00
CA LEU A 646 18.34 -26.15 3.05
C LEU A 646 19.14 -25.09 3.81
N ILE A 647 20.45 -25.10 3.60
CA ILE A 647 21.38 -24.19 4.26
C ILE A 647 21.74 -23.05 3.32
N ALA A 648 21.71 -21.82 3.85
CA ALA A 648 22.43 -20.67 3.34
C ALA A 648 23.68 -20.46 4.20
N ASP A 649 24.84 -20.64 3.59
CA ASP A 649 26.14 -20.69 4.26
C ASP A 649 26.79 -19.29 4.27
N PRO A 650 26.94 -18.61 5.43
CA PRO A 650 27.53 -17.28 5.48
C PRO A 650 29.05 -17.27 5.22
N HIS A 651 29.72 -18.43 5.23
CA HIS A 651 31.17 -18.53 5.03
C HIS A 651 31.60 -18.46 3.55
N TYR A 652 30.65 -18.29 2.63
CA TYR A 652 30.95 -18.13 1.22
C TYR A 652 31.77 -16.86 0.94
N VAL A 653 32.80 -17.00 0.10
CA VAL A 653 33.75 -15.93 -0.26
C VAL A 653 33.86 -15.71 -1.77
N GLY A 654 32.93 -16.28 -2.54
CA GLY A 654 32.91 -16.14 -4.00
C GLY A 654 32.05 -14.96 -4.47
N GLU A 655 31.92 -14.83 -5.79
CA GLU A 655 31.12 -13.76 -6.41
C GLU A 655 29.63 -13.89 -6.07
N ASP A 656 28.96 -12.72 -6.01
CA ASP A 656 27.51 -12.49 -5.84
C ASP A 656 26.68 -12.95 -7.05
N ASN A 657 26.93 -14.18 -7.50
CA ASN A 657 26.29 -14.79 -8.66
C ASN A 657 25.46 -16.00 -8.22
N VAL A 658 24.13 -15.92 -8.35
CA VAL A 658 23.19 -16.97 -7.93
C VAL A 658 23.55 -18.35 -8.50
N LYS A 659 24.03 -18.44 -9.75
CA LYS A 659 24.44 -19.73 -10.34
C LYS A 659 25.69 -20.29 -9.65
N GLN A 660 26.69 -19.46 -9.35
CA GLN A 660 27.89 -19.90 -8.62
C GLN A 660 27.56 -20.30 -7.18
N ILE A 661 26.75 -19.50 -6.48
CA ILE A 661 26.29 -19.76 -5.12
C ILE A 661 25.60 -21.14 -5.02
N GLN A 662 24.70 -21.44 -5.98
CA GLN A 662 24.05 -22.75 -6.09
C GLN A 662 25.04 -23.87 -6.46
N THR A 663 25.88 -23.67 -7.47
CA THR A 663 26.82 -24.70 -7.99
C THR A 663 27.89 -25.09 -6.96
N LYS A 664 28.39 -24.12 -6.19
CA LYS A 664 29.31 -24.35 -5.06
C LYS A 664 28.59 -24.89 -3.81
N GLY A 665 27.26 -25.00 -3.84
CA GLY A 665 26.43 -25.49 -2.74
C GLY A 665 26.43 -24.57 -1.51
N ALA A 666 26.70 -23.27 -1.69
CA ALA A 666 26.73 -22.28 -0.62
C ALA A 666 25.30 -21.89 -0.19
N VAL A 667 24.35 -21.86 -1.13
CA VAL A 667 22.92 -22.03 -0.83
C VAL A 667 22.47 -23.34 -1.45
N GLY A 668 22.12 -24.33 -0.62
CA GLY A 668 21.76 -25.65 -1.12
C GLY A 668 21.41 -26.67 -0.04
N TRP A 669 20.74 -27.74 -0.45
CA TRP A 669 20.33 -28.84 0.42
C TRP A 669 21.55 -29.58 1.00
N LYS A 670 21.47 -29.94 2.28
CA LYS A 670 22.47 -30.69 3.04
C LYS A 670 21.82 -31.84 3.79
N LYS A 671 22.56 -32.93 4.01
CA LYS A 671 22.19 -34.01 4.95
C LYS A 671 22.64 -33.65 6.37
N ILE A 672 22.13 -34.37 7.37
CA ILE A 672 22.55 -34.20 8.77
C ILE A 672 24.07 -34.33 8.97
N ASP A 673 24.75 -35.13 8.15
CA ASP A 673 26.22 -35.33 8.19
C ASP A 673 27.01 -34.02 8.01
N PHE A 674 26.46 -33.05 7.27
CA PHE A 674 27.04 -31.71 7.14
C PHE A 674 26.99 -30.95 8.47
N ILE A 675 25.85 -31.02 9.17
CA ILE A 675 25.63 -30.38 10.47
C ILE A 675 26.51 -31.05 11.53
N ALA A 676 26.60 -32.39 11.52
CA ALA A 676 27.47 -33.15 12.40
C ALA A 676 28.96 -32.78 12.22
N LYS A 677 29.41 -32.64 10.97
CA LYS A 677 30.77 -32.19 10.65
C LYS A 677 31.02 -30.74 11.07
N ALA A 678 30.03 -29.86 10.90
CA ALA A 678 30.14 -28.46 11.29
C ALA A 678 30.19 -28.29 12.82
N ALA A 679 29.35 -29.02 13.56
CA ALA A 679 29.33 -29.01 15.02
C ALA A 679 30.60 -29.65 15.63
N ASN A 680 31.19 -30.64 14.95
CA ASN A 680 32.42 -31.32 15.36
C ASN A 680 32.38 -31.87 16.81
N GLY A 681 31.24 -32.45 17.19
CA GLY A 681 30.98 -32.95 18.56
C GLY A 681 30.66 -31.86 19.59
N GLY A 682 30.56 -30.59 19.18
CA GLY A 682 30.05 -29.50 19.99
C GLY A 682 28.52 -29.43 19.99
N PHE A 683 27.99 -28.59 20.89
CA PHE A 683 26.55 -28.29 20.98
C PHE A 683 26.02 -27.59 19.72
N ILE A 684 24.70 -27.61 19.58
CA ILE A 684 23.97 -26.89 18.52
C ILE A 684 22.93 -25.97 19.14
N ASN A 685 22.86 -24.73 18.66
CA ASN A 685 21.81 -23.78 19.02
C ASN A 685 20.96 -23.45 17.80
N LEU A 686 19.64 -23.46 17.94
CA LEU A 686 18.68 -22.98 16.94
C LEU A 686 17.97 -21.74 17.47
N CYS A 687 18.23 -20.57 16.89
CA CYS A 687 17.45 -19.36 17.13
C CYS A 687 16.37 -19.23 16.03
N CYS A 688 15.11 -19.28 16.44
CA CYS A 688 13.93 -19.19 15.59
C CYS A 688 13.22 -17.83 15.81
N PRO A 689 13.35 -16.85 14.89
CA PRO A 689 12.69 -15.54 15.01
C PRO A 689 11.18 -15.60 14.74
N LEU A 690 10.37 -14.91 15.54
CA LEU A 690 8.90 -14.99 15.55
C LEU A 690 8.22 -13.70 15.04
N PHE A 691 6.89 -13.69 14.97
CA PHE A 691 6.12 -12.46 14.70
C PHE A 691 5.62 -11.76 15.96
N ASP A 692 5.71 -12.42 17.12
CA ASP A 692 5.35 -11.86 18.41
C ASP A 692 6.23 -10.63 18.70
N GLN A 693 5.63 -9.54 19.20
CA GLN A 693 6.38 -8.33 19.56
C GLN A 693 7.19 -8.57 20.81
N TYR A 694 8.47 -8.19 20.79
CA TYR A 694 9.28 -8.22 22.00
C TYR A 694 8.88 -7.07 22.93
N GLU A 695 8.26 -7.41 24.07
CA GLU A 695 8.00 -6.46 25.15
C GLU A 695 9.28 -6.25 25.97
N ASN A 696 9.87 -5.05 25.89
CA ASN A 696 10.92 -4.66 26.82
C ASN A 696 10.30 -4.47 28.21
N HIS A 697 10.42 -5.47 29.10
CA HIS A 697 10.03 -5.37 30.52
C HIS A 697 10.96 -4.42 31.34
N THR A 698 11.52 -3.38 30.71
CA THR A 698 12.44 -2.39 31.28
C THR A 698 11.98 -0.97 30.97
N ALA A 699 10.78 -0.62 31.42
CA ALA A 699 10.27 0.75 31.50
C ALA A 699 9.21 0.89 32.61
N ASN A 700 9.67 0.88 33.87
CA ASN A 700 9.02 1.48 35.03
C ASN A 700 10.08 2.32 35.76
#